data_AF-Q6CLK0-F1
#
_entry.id   AF-Q6CLK0-F1
#
_cell.length_a   1.000
_cell.length_b   1.000
_cell.length_c   1.000
_cell.angle_alpha   90.00
_cell.angle_beta   90.00
_cell.angle_gamma   90.00
#
_symmetry.space_group_name_H-M   'P 1'
#
loop_
_entity.id
_entity.type
_entity.pdbx_description
1 polymer ?
#
loop_
_entity_poly.entity_id
_entity_poly.type
_entity_poly.pdbx_seq_one_letter_code
_entity_poly.pdbx_strand_id
1 'polypeptide(L)'
;MVLFRLRIVFLLLTVLHITQAFNEGIGKRWLSASLVDYDALSTDQWMQLYRKITLSDEEEDEEDEDDDEGIEESISSASAEKVQQVEGLSGAISKYVQIAPIDDEFKETCFVLNGKIYSKSDDSFYFKTSELDAQALVPDFDVLKDREIAIGTNASAPIVVLYGCETDLEFADFNRNLYNEAKFGKIRMTWRPTCIIGDTPEYALSATLSDKNWDQKANVHLVIDDSDLKIKDPVKLKYLDQKELEDLDMKFTALLLEKFNEDHDFDSFFEYFKSLSYNFPAVAPVIASKDNIDTTPAKNIVKDFNKRKISHELLGLYINGQQWRLSELDETTLPAILAKEWSRVNDLKEKLSKFPGAELENFLKYFTVGYSYTAYFDKNRYDFYRTPGFSEAVVFFNNFEKDELYKDLPEDNMAFLEPSDFEPIPSIKQNWNELIFFINFDDMTQFKDDGAVGSLLQAIDQMETGYPIRLGLIPFSSSGSNSVVDMIYKLKSESDKPLQSIIDYLRTLIGHSEKIQPQTKHKGSAYDEYLERFKIADTCIAMNGVLLPFQAKAWKIHTSRILSADIEYLKSELQALGDSSNLSVRQLLHHRSLTLKNPVYIPNRMLDETFTRVNNRALHVLGSRTIIFSDPNQKTSPIHTITLVDDFNSYSAVQKIRALLRNNHKSVSFRLVHVGDLSKSWDNFKMEFSTGKLSGKIASKTTVNFIVDPFLNVLSSWLPDISIKALRKPFAVINGKFFNTDDDLYSVELWHNILVHHSSRTLDVLKTLHHIGALDENIMNPSAIEELTAAVIKYVHHGYLVLNNGIPYTTESSMPRVSLSELEEYTITSRSDQSVINVTLLLDPVEERTQRLLYLSSLLKDLPFVKTEVALVPTANLTLNPVHRFYNASTGISDNGFLSEFDYPHNINPDDKSIIIEAHVFDEGDDVSIDIIDGLAGVCLQLMDNAGNVIDKGLSMKSFGYVQLSLPSLQKGLKLENCDSSYEITALSTMAEANYIEVESFDVDNSLPTQIHVKVRKTTAEIMNEKDDRVNVMVVVHDGQESVAVKRIERVKKEIGDKAKFYILAQRPKLIVREMPASVDYHLLTYTWPLWLRPQRFSAKELEAKSILLLDTMVPKNVDYLVVLSLTDDSSDTIPWNDIASFSDAVFYLKPAKTKEGSYWNFGYWKKYLQKYDLPFYDLSSSYIINMKKWREIDAGTSLRLHYHLLSKSFISLNNFRADLVNSIQLKVPIAPLEEHTDELFEQDEL
;
A
#
# COMPACT_ATOMS: atom_id res chain seq x y z
N MET A 1 -30.90 15.73 48.09
CA MET A 1 -29.95 14.60 48.19
C MET A 1 -29.65 13.98 46.81
N VAL A 2 -30.65 13.66 46.00
CA VAL A 2 -30.47 13.21 44.60
C VAL A 2 -29.80 14.28 43.72
N LEU A 3 -30.26 15.54 43.79
CA LEU A 3 -29.62 16.68 43.10
C LEU A 3 -28.15 16.93 43.53
N PHE A 4 -27.82 16.63 44.79
CA PHE A 4 -26.46 16.79 45.31
C PHE A 4 -25.55 15.66 44.83
N ARG A 5 -26.07 14.43 44.71
CA ARG A 5 -25.37 13.31 44.08
C ARG A 5 -25.19 13.51 42.57
N LEU A 6 -26.19 14.07 41.88
CA LEU A 6 -26.07 14.42 40.46
C LEU A 6 -24.99 15.49 40.23
N ARG A 7 -24.95 16.53 41.07
CA ARG A 7 -23.89 17.55 40.99
C ARG A 7 -22.52 16.99 41.32
N ILE A 8 -22.38 16.09 42.29
CA ILE A 8 -21.10 15.45 42.60
C ILE A 8 -20.65 14.51 41.47
N VAL A 9 -21.58 13.76 40.86
CA VAL A 9 -21.27 12.90 39.70
C VAL A 9 -20.87 13.75 38.49
N PHE A 10 -21.57 14.86 38.26
CA PHE A 10 -21.22 15.81 37.20
C PHE A 10 -19.84 16.45 37.46
N LEU A 11 -19.57 16.86 38.70
CA LEU A 11 -18.29 17.47 39.09
C LEU A 11 -17.14 16.46 39.10
N LEU A 12 -17.40 15.18 39.39
CA LEU A 12 -16.43 14.10 39.25
C LEU A 12 -16.17 13.75 37.78
N LEU A 13 -17.19 13.80 36.92
CA LEU A 13 -17.06 13.58 35.47
C LEU A 13 -16.30 14.73 34.80
N THR A 14 -16.59 15.99 35.17
CA THR A 14 -15.84 17.14 34.67
C THR A 14 -14.40 17.13 35.20
N VAL A 15 -14.16 16.80 36.48
CA VAL A 15 -12.79 16.63 36.99
C VAL A 15 -12.07 15.45 36.32
N LEU A 16 -12.75 14.36 35.97
CA LEU A 16 -12.16 13.26 35.18
C LEU A 16 -11.83 13.68 33.75
N HIS A 17 -12.71 14.45 33.09
CA HIS A 17 -12.45 15.00 31.76
C HIS A 17 -11.31 16.02 31.76
N ILE A 18 -11.26 16.90 32.77
CA ILE A 18 -10.18 17.87 32.95
C ILE A 18 -8.86 17.16 33.23
N THR A 19 -8.84 16.14 34.09
CA THR A 19 -7.60 15.36 34.36
C THR A 19 -7.15 14.51 33.17
N GLN A 20 -8.07 14.02 32.32
CA GLN A 20 -7.71 13.40 31.04
C GLN A 20 -7.20 14.40 30.00
N ALA A 21 -7.74 15.64 29.97
CA ALA A 21 -7.27 16.71 29.09
C ALA A 21 -5.86 17.21 29.44
N PHE A 22 -5.49 17.21 30.73
CA PHE A 22 -4.13 17.56 31.18
C PHE A 22 -3.05 16.51 30.83
N ASN A 23 -3.42 15.25 30.57
CA ASN A 23 -2.44 14.19 30.28
C ASN A 23 -2.03 14.09 28.79
N GLU A 24 -2.83 14.59 27.86
CA GLU A 24 -2.55 14.48 26.41
C GLU A 24 -2.09 15.78 25.75
N GLY A 25 -2.29 16.93 26.40
CA GLY A 25 -1.95 18.27 25.88
C GLY A 25 -2.98 18.83 24.89
N ILE A 26 -3.36 20.09 25.05
CA ILE A 26 -4.40 20.79 24.25
C ILE A 26 -3.95 20.95 22.79
N GLY A 27 -2.69 21.36 22.58
CA GLY A 27 -2.08 21.56 21.27
C GLY A 27 -1.95 20.26 20.50
N LYS A 28 -1.67 19.15 21.19
CA LYS A 28 -1.62 17.82 20.56
C LYS A 28 -3.00 17.41 20.03
N ARG A 29 -4.08 17.67 20.78
CA ARG A 29 -5.45 17.42 20.33
C ARG A 29 -5.84 18.29 19.16
N TRP A 30 -5.52 19.59 19.20
CA TRP A 30 -5.80 20.52 18.10
C TRP A 30 -5.09 20.10 16.80
N LEU A 31 -3.79 19.78 16.87
CA LEU A 31 -3.04 19.26 15.73
C LEU A 31 -3.63 17.93 15.23
N SER A 32 -4.06 17.05 16.13
CA SER A 32 -4.68 15.77 15.76
C SER A 32 -6.01 15.93 15.02
N ALA A 33 -6.76 17.00 15.30
CA ALA A 33 -8.00 17.29 14.59
C ALA A 33 -7.77 17.58 13.09
N SER A 34 -6.62 18.17 12.73
CA SER A 34 -6.24 18.42 11.33
C SER A 34 -6.01 17.13 10.52
N LEU A 35 -5.73 16.01 11.19
CA LEU A 35 -5.53 14.71 10.54
C LEU A 35 -6.85 14.04 10.11
N VAL A 36 -8.00 14.45 10.67
CA VAL A 36 -9.31 13.89 10.31
C VAL A 36 -9.64 14.23 8.86
N ASP A 37 -9.94 15.49 8.57
CA ASP A 37 -10.00 16.05 7.21
C ASP A 37 -10.25 17.55 7.32
N TYR A 38 -9.68 18.37 6.45
CA TYR A 38 -9.92 19.83 6.48
C TYR A 38 -11.40 20.16 6.24
N ASP A 39 -12.04 19.45 5.31
CA ASP A 39 -13.45 19.63 4.95
C ASP A 39 -14.43 18.88 5.87
N ALA A 40 -13.94 18.25 6.95
CA ALA A 40 -14.76 17.49 7.89
C ALA A 40 -15.85 18.36 8.53
N LEU A 41 -15.53 19.63 8.78
CA LEU A 41 -16.36 20.60 9.48
C LEU A 41 -16.46 21.90 8.68
N SER A 42 -17.58 22.59 8.81
CA SER A 42 -17.71 23.99 8.35
C SER A 42 -16.87 24.93 9.21
N THR A 43 -16.61 26.16 8.73
CA THR A 43 -15.83 27.16 9.47
C THR A 43 -16.37 27.43 10.88
N ASP A 44 -17.70 27.52 11.04
CA ASP A 44 -18.34 27.72 12.34
C ASP A 44 -18.16 26.51 13.26
N GLN A 45 -18.21 25.30 12.70
CA GLN A 45 -17.99 24.06 13.45
C GLN A 45 -16.51 23.90 13.86
N TRP A 46 -15.57 24.30 13.01
CA TRP A 46 -14.16 24.38 13.37
C TRP A 46 -13.90 25.37 14.50
N MET A 47 -14.58 26.52 14.48
CA MET A 47 -14.51 27.50 15.57
C MET A 47 -15.10 26.94 16.88
N GLN A 48 -16.20 26.21 16.81
CA GLN A 48 -16.79 25.51 17.97
C GLN A 48 -15.85 24.44 18.55
N LEU A 49 -15.23 23.63 17.69
CA LEU A 49 -14.26 22.62 18.11
C LEU A 49 -13.03 23.28 18.76
N TYR A 50 -12.51 24.35 18.15
CA TYR A 50 -11.39 25.10 18.70
C TYR A 50 -11.69 25.64 20.09
N ARG A 51 -12.88 26.23 20.28
CA ARG A 51 -13.34 26.71 21.59
C ARG A 51 -13.34 25.57 22.61
N LYS A 52 -13.97 24.43 22.28
CA LYS A 52 -14.03 23.27 23.19
C LYS A 52 -12.67 22.71 23.58
N ILE A 53 -11.72 22.70 22.65
CA ILE A 53 -10.38 22.17 22.89
C ILE A 53 -9.54 23.15 23.72
N THR A 54 -9.61 24.46 23.42
CA THR A 54 -8.63 25.45 23.89
C THR A 54 -9.13 26.41 24.99
N LEU A 55 -10.44 26.52 25.22
CA LEU A 55 -11.04 27.42 26.20
C LEU A 55 -11.85 26.59 27.21
N SER A 56 -11.62 26.78 28.52
CA SER A 56 -12.24 25.99 29.59
C SER A 56 -13.66 26.44 29.95
N ASP A 57 -14.52 25.49 30.35
CA ASP A 57 -15.90 25.75 30.81
C ASP A 57 -15.99 26.63 32.08
N GLU A 58 -14.92 26.77 32.88
CA GLU A 58 -14.92 27.63 34.09
C GLU A 58 -15.00 29.14 33.78
N GLU A 59 -14.78 29.55 32.53
CA GLU A 59 -14.93 30.94 32.07
C GLU A 59 -16.36 31.24 31.56
N GLU A 60 -17.33 30.34 31.75
CA GLU A 60 -18.76 30.57 31.45
C GLU A 60 -19.41 31.63 32.38
N ASP A 61 -18.86 31.87 33.57
CA ASP A 61 -19.59 32.59 34.63
C ASP A 61 -19.28 34.11 34.74
N GLU A 62 -18.31 34.67 34.01
CA GLU A 62 -17.90 36.09 34.21
C GLU A 62 -18.26 37.09 33.09
N GLU A 63 -18.68 36.65 31.89
CA GLU A 63 -19.03 37.58 30.79
C GLU A 63 -20.47 37.47 30.25
N ASP A 64 -21.26 36.47 30.67
CA ASP A 64 -22.64 36.26 30.15
C ASP A 64 -23.75 36.99 30.95
N GLU A 65 -23.42 37.92 31.88
CA GLU A 65 -24.44 38.65 32.64
C GLU A 65 -24.97 39.94 31.98
N ASP A 66 -24.41 40.45 30.89
CA ASP A 66 -24.99 41.63 30.21
C ASP A 66 -24.83 41.59 28.67
N ASP A 67 -25.98 41.50 27.98
CA ASP A 67 -26.23 41.87 26.56
C ASP A 67 -25.95 40.87 25.41
N ASP A 68 -26.48 39.63 25.44
CA ASP A 68 -26.72 38.89 24.18
C ASP A 68 -27.87 37.84 24.20
N GLU A 69 -29.10 38.25 24.55
CA GLU A 69 -30.33 37.44 24.31
C GLU A 69 -30.70 37.30 22.80
N GLY A 70 -29.77 37.55 21.87
CA GLY A 70 -30.06 37.67 20.43
C GLY A 70 -29.47 36.62 19.49
N ILE A 71 -28.53 35.77 19.92
CA ILE A 71 -27.74 34.90 19.01
C ILE A 71 -27.81 33.40 19.38
N GLU A 72 -28.43 33.02 20.50
CA GLU A 72 -28.62 31.60 20.89
C GLU A 72 -29.85 30.89 20.30
N GLU A 73 -30.51 31.45 19.28
CA GLU A 73 -31.58 30.73 18.57
C GLU A 73 -31.10 30.09 17.26
N SER A 74 -31.15 28.74 17.23
CA SER A 74 -31.08 27.81 16.09
C SER A 74 -29.77 27.04 15.82
N ILE A 75 -29.14 26.47 16.84
CA ILE A 75 -28.20 25.35 16.62
C ILE A 75 -29.01 24.07 16.36
N SER A 76 -28.90 23.49 15.17
CA SER A 76 -29.47 22.15 14.91
C SER A 76 -28.67 21.09 15.66
N SER A 77 -29.35 20.11 16.27
CA SER A 77 -28.72 18.99 17.00
C SER A 77 -27.66 18.26 16.17
N ALA A 78 -27.84 18.18 14.85
CA ALA A 78 -26.92 17.54 13.92
C ALA A 78 -25.56 18.27 13.77
N SER A 79 -25.51 19.59 14.00
CA SER A 79 -24.25 20.34 13.92
C SER A 79 -23.35 20.05 15.12
N ALA A 80 -23.93 20.02 16.32
CA ALA A 80 -23.22 19.71 17.55
C ALA A 80 -22.69 18.26 17.56
N GLU A 81 -23.45 17.34 16.97
CA GLU A 81 -23.07 15.93 16.83
C GLU A 81 -21.77 15.75 16.03
N LYS A 82 -21.65 16.38 14.85
CA LYS A 82 -20.41 16.28 14.02
C LYS A 82 -19.17 16.80 14.75
N VAL A 83 -19.29 17.91 15.48
CA VAL A 83 -18.17 18.48 16.26
C VAL A 83 -17.71 17.49 17.32
N GLN A 84 -18.64 16.85 18.05
CA GLN A 84 -18.34 15.84 19.05
C GLN A 84 -17.69 14.59 18.45
N GLN A 85 -18.10 14.18 17.24
CA GLN A 85 -17.51 13.03 16.55
C GLN A 85 -16.04 13.31 16.17
N VAL A 86 -15.75 14.49 15.62
CA VAL A 86 -14.38 14.92 15.26
C VAL A 86 -13.52 15.09 16.50
N GLU A 87 -14.08 15.62 17.59
CA GLU A 87 -13.42 15.71 18.89
C GLU A 87 -12.97 14.33 19.39
N GLY A 88 -13.88 13.33 19.38
CA GLY A 88 -13.57 11.96 19.77
C GLY A 88 -12.48 11.30 18.90
N LEU A 89 -12.53 11.51 17.57
CA LEU A 89 -11.48 11.05 16.66
C LEU A 89 -10.13 11.72 16.95
N SER A 90 -10.13 13.03 17.16
CA SER A 90 -8.91 13.79 17.46
C SER A 90 -8.26 13.33 18.76
N GLY A 91 -9.05 13.01 19.78
CA GLY A 91 -8.56 12.43 21.04
C GLY A 91 -7.92 11.06 20.84
N ALA A 92 -8.58 10.17 20.07
CA ALA A 92 -8.04 8.85 19.76
C ALA A 92 -6.71 8.93 18.99
N ILE A 93 -6.61 9.85 18.02
CA ILE A 93 -5.38 10.11 17.26
C ILE A 93 -4.30 10.68 18.19
N SER A 94 -4.63 11.68 19.02
CA SER A 94 -3.64 12.35 19.89
C SER A 94 -3.00 11.43 20.92
N LYS A 95 -3.64 10.30 21.25
CA LYS A 95 -3.07 9.34 22.18
C LYS A 95 -1.85 8.60 21.63
N TYR A 96 -1.86 8.27 20.34
CA TYR A 96 -0.85 7.38 19.74
C TYR A 96 -0.01 8.03 18.64
N VAL A 97 -0.57 8.98 17.88
CA VAL A 97 0.14 9.66 16.81
C VAL A 97 0.98 10.79 17.41
N GLN A 98 2.29 10.73 17.18
CA GLN A 98 3.17 11.85 17.45
C GLN A 98 3.07 12.81 16.27
N ILE A 99 2.97 14.10 16.55
CA ILE A 99 2.94 15.18 15.56
C ILE A 99 4.11 16.12 15.92
N ALA A 100 4.72 16.78 14.97
CA ALA A 100 5.76 17.78 15.22
C ALA A 100 5.12 19.15 15.46
N PRO A 101 5.73 20.02 16.30
CA PRO A 101 5.32 21.41 16.35
C PRO A 101 5.42 22.01 14.94
N ILE A 102 4.51 22.91 14.60
CA ILE A 102 4.48 23.45 13.24
C ILE A 102 5.73 24.31 12.96
N ASP A 103 6.28 24.94 13.99
CA ASP A 103 7.39 25.88 13.94
C ASP A 103 8.15 25.94 15.28
N ASP A 104 9.45 25.66 15.26
CA ASP A 104 10.33 25.66 16.44
C ASP A 104 11.13 26.98 16.56
N GLU A 105 10.97 27.91 15.60
CA GLU A 105 11.72 29.17 15.62
C GLU A 105 11.25 30.12 16.73
N PHE A 106 9.98 29.99 17.15
CA PHE A 106 9.35 30.85 18.14
C PHE A 106 9.43 30.24 19.54
N LYS A 107 10.24 30.85 20.41
CA LYS A 107 10.46 30.40 21.80
C LYS A 107 9.54 31.04 22.83
N GLU A 108 8.86 32.12 22.47
CA GLU A 108 7.94 32.86 23.33
C GLU A 108 6.59 33.00 22.60
N THR A 109 5.49 33.01 23.36
CA THR A 109 4.15 33.21 22.80
C THR A 109 4.03 34.59 22.14
N CYS A 110 3.62 34.61 20.87
CA CYS A 110 3.47 35.82 20.08
C CYS A 110 2.51 35.59 18.90
N PHE A 111 1.97 36.66 18.31
CA PHE A 111 1.26 36.56 17.04
C PHE A 111 2.01 37.29 15.93
N VAL A 112 1.84 36.81 14.69
CA VAL A 112 2.45 37.39 13.50
C VAL A 112 1.39 38.00 12.61
N LEU A 113 1.60 39.27 12.22
CA LEU A 113 0.78 40.02 11.27
C LEU A 113 1.71 40.81 10.32
N ASN A 114 1.55 40.62 9.02
CA ASN A 114 2.40 41.19 7.96
C ASN A 114 3.90 40.89 8.14
N GLY A 115 4.23 39.70 8.65
CA GLY A 115 5.62 39.31 8.97
C GLY A 115 6.23 40.05 10.16
N LYS A 116 5.46 40.89 10.88
CA LYS A 116 5.88 41.50 12.15
C LYS A 116 5.42 40.63 13.32
N ILE A 117 6.28 40.51 14.32
CA ILE A 117 6.04 39.75 15.54
C ILE A 117 5.52 40.68 16.63
N TYR A 118 4.44 40.28 17.30
CA TYR A 118 3.83 40.98 18.43
C TYR A 118 3.89 40.10 19.67
N SER A 119 4.63 40.56 20.68
CA SER A 119 4.97 39.78 21.89
C SER A 119 4.18 40.19 23.14
N LYS A 120 3.11 40.97 23.00
CA LYS A 120 2.19 41.28 24.11
C LYS A 120 0.75 40.98 23.71
N SER A 121 -0.01 40.37 24.62
CA SER A 121 -1.42 40.05 24.39
C SER A 121 -2.27 41.30 24.13
N ASP A 122 -1.93 42.43 24.75
CA ASP A 122 -2.60 43.73 24.57
C ASP A 122 -2.50 44.30 23.13
N ASP A 123 -1.48 43.90 22.35
CA ASP A 123 -1.28 44.43 20.99
C ASP A 123 -2.40 43.99 20.03
N SER A 124 -3.12 42.91 20.36
CA SER A 124 -4.29 42.42 19.61
C SER A 124 -5.47 43.40 19.61
N PHE A 125 -5.58 44.27 20.62
CA PHE A 125 -6.65 45.28 20.68
C PHE A 125 -6.40 46.50 19.77
N TYR A 126 -5.20 46.62 19.19
CA TYR A 126 -4.78 47.79 18.42
C TYR A 126 -4.61 47.52 16.91
N PHE A 127 -5.30 46.50 16.36
CA PHE A 127 -5.25 46.22 14.92
C PHE A 127 -5.60 47.46 14.09
N LYS A 128 -4.59 48.01 13.40
CA LYS A 128 -4.79 49.16 12.51
C LYS A 128 -5.44 48.68 11.22
N THR A 129 -6.45 49.41 10.74
CA THR A 129 -7.14 49.10 9.47
C THR A 129 -6.15 48.93 8.31
N SER A 130 -5.14 49.79 8.23
CA SER A 130 -4.10 49.70 7.20
C SER A 130 -3.24 48.43 7.25
N GLU A 131 -3.06 47.83 8.44
CA GLU A 131 -2.30 46.58 8.59
C GLU A 131 -3.16 45.36 8.27
N LEU A 132 -4.46 45.39 8.62
CA LEU A 132 -5.41 44.36 8.21
C LEU A 132 -5.62 44.35 6.69
N ASP A 133 -5.76 45.53 6.08
CA ASP A 133 -5.88 45.67 4.62
C ASP A 133 -4.62 45.15 3.90
N ALA A 134 -3.44 45.38 4.47
CA ALA A 134 -2.19 44.85 3.92
C ALA A 134 -2.10 43.32 4.05
N GLN A 135 -2.53 42.76 5.18
CA GLN A 135 -2.52 41.31 5.40
C GLN A 135 -3.54 40.60 4.49
N ALA A 136 -4.68 41.24 4.23
CA ALA A 136 -5.71 40.69 3.34
C ALA A 136 -5.25 40.59 1.87
N LEU A 137 -4.16 41.27 1.49
CA LEU A 137 -3.53 41.14 0.17
C LEU A 137 -2.58 39.94 0.09
N VAL A 138 -2.15 39.37 1.22
CA VAL A 138 -1.31 38.17 1.26
C VAL A 138 -2.22 36.95 1.01
N PRO A 139 -1.93 36.12 0.00
CA PRO A 139 -2.71 34.91 -0.25
C PRO A 139 -2.70 33.96 0.95
N ASP A 140 -3.85 33.35 1.28
CA ASP A 140 -3.94 32.46 2.46
C ASP A 140 -2.91 31.32 2.42
N PHE A 141 -2.56 30.80 1.25
CA PHE A 141 -1.59 29.70 1.11
C PHE A 141 -0.13 30.14 1.35
N ASP A 142 0.18 31.44 1.31
CA ASP A 142 1.49 31.96 1.72
C ASP A 142 1.58 32.06 3.25
N VAL A 143 0.42 32.06 3.93
CA VAL A 143 0.31 32.13 5.40
C VAL A 143 0.14 30.75 6.00
N LEU A 144 -0.79 29.95 5.47
CA LEU A 144 -1.19 28.63 5.96
C LEU A 144 -0.31 27.52 5.35
N LYS A 145 0.07 26.55 6.17
CA LYS A 145 0.69 25.30 5.70
C LYS A 145 -0.37 24.32 5.21
N ASP A 146 0.05 23.25 4.55
CA ASP A 146 -0.86 22.23 4.03
C ASP A 146 -1.73 21.65 5.17
N ARG A 147 -3.05 21.60 4.96
CA ARG A 147 -4.07 21.15 5.92
C ARG A 147 -4.17 21.94 7.23
N GLU A 148 -3.58 23.12 7.33
CA GLU A 148 -3.73 23.99 8.50
C GLU A 148 -5.13 24.64 8.52
N ILE A 149 -5.76 24.66 9.70
CA ILE A 149 -7.12 25.16 9.88
C ILE A 149 -7.09 26.62 10.33
N ALA A 150 -7.76 27.49 9.58
CA ALA A 150 -8.02 28.88 9.97
C ALA A 150 -9.47 29.04 10.42
N ILE A 151 -9.66 29.60 11.61
CA ILE A 151 -10.99 29.84 12.21
C ILE A 151 -11.35 31.33 12.13
N GLY A 152 -12.63 31.64 11.95
CA GLY A 152 -13.16 33.01 11.89
C GLY A 152 -14.53 33.06 11.22
N THR A 153 -15.44 33.90 11.71
CA THR A 153 -16.82 34.00 11.18
C THR A 153 -16.87 34.65 9.79
N ASN A 154 -15.83 35.40 9.40
CA ASN A 154 -15.71 36.03 8.10
C ASN A 154 -14.59 35.37 7.26
N ALA A 155 -14.97 34.59 6.25
CA ALA A 155 -14.03 33.88 5.38
C ALA A 155 -13.11 34.80 4.55
N SER A 156 -13.45 36.08 4.38
CA SER A 156 -12.64 37.06 3.63
C SER A 156 -11.72 37.90 4.52
N ALA A 157 -11.75 37.70 5.84
CA ALA A 157 -10.91 38.44 6.77
C ALA A 157 -9.43 38.01 6.66
N PRO A 158 -8.46 38.89 6.98
CA PRO A 158 -7.04 38.54 6.97
C PRO A 158 -6.70 37.48 8.03
N ILE A 159 -5.72 36.62 7.72
CA ILE A 159 -5.25 35.57 8.64
C ILE A 159 -4.15 36.11 9.56
N VAL A 160 -4.29 35.82 10.86
CA VAL A 160 -3.28 36.05 11.90
C VAL A 160 -2.81 34.69 12.43
N VAL A 161 -1.50 34.53 12.60
CA VAL A 161 -0.91 33.29 13.11
C VAL A 161 -0.47 33.49 14.55
N LEU A 162 -1.04 32.72 15.47
CA LEU A 162 -0.64 32.64 16.88
C LEU A 162 0.42 31.54 17.03
N TYR A 163 1.58 31.90 17.56
CA TYR A 163 2.62 30.98 18.00
C TYR A 163 2.65 30.97 19.51
N GLY A 164 2.62 29.80 20.14
CA GLY A 164 2.70 29.73 21.59
C GLY A 164 2.57 28.32 22.14
N CYS A 165 3.11 28.14 23.34
CA CYS A 165 3.00 26.90 24.10
C CYS A 165 1.87 27.02 25.11
N GLU A 166 1.06 25.97 25.24
CA GLU A 166 -0.06 25.97 26.20
C GLU A 166 0.36 26.07 27.68
N THR A 167 1.64 25.87 28.00
CA THR A 167 2.17 26.10 29.36
C THR A 167 2.64 27.53 29.62
N ASP A 168 2.71 28.37 28.58
CA ASP A 168 3.07 29.77 28.75
C ASP A 168 1.92 30.53 29.42
N LEU A 169 2.23 31.32 30.46
CA LEU A 169 1.22 32.06 31.23
C LEU A 169 0.41 33.05 30.38
N GLU A 170 1.02 33.65 29.35
CA GLU A 170 0.36 34.61 28.46
C GLU A 170 -0.47 33.93 27.36
N PHE A 171 -0.31 32.63 27.12
CA PHE A 171 -1.00 31.93 26.03
C PHE A 171 -2.53 32.06 26.11
N ALA A 172 -3.10 31.90 27.30
CA ALA A 172 -4.55 32.03 27.52
C ALA A 172 -5.05 33.42 27.09
N ASP A 173 -4.33 34.49 27.46
CA ASP A 173 -4.69 35.86 27.11
C ASP A 173 -4.59 36.13 25.60
N PHE A 174 -3.49 35.70 24.96
CA PHE A 174 -3.34 35.82 23.50
C PHE A 174 -4.43 35.05 22.75
N ASN A 175 -4.66 33.80 23.15
CA ASN A 175 -5.62 32.91 22.51
C ASN A 175 -7.04 33.49 22.61
N ARG A 176 -7.46 33.91 23.81
CA ARG A 176 -8.78 34.51 24.05
C ARG A 176 -8.99 35.80 23.26
N ASN A 177 -8.02 36.72 23.28
CA ASN A 177 -8.17 38.00 22.58
C ASN A 177 -8.29 37.82 21.06
N LEU A 178 -7.45 36.97 20.47
CA LEU A 178 -7.50 36.69 19.03
C LEU A 178 -8.76 35.91 18.64
N TYR A 179 -9.19 34.96 19.47
CA TYR A 179 -10.43 34.21 19.25
C TYR A 179 -11.64 35.14 19.22
N ASN A 180 -11.72 36.09 20.14
CA ASN A 180 -12.78 37.09 20.17
C ASN A 180 -12.76 37.97 18.91
N GLU A 181 -11.61 38.47 18.49
CA GLU A 181 -11.49 39.25 17.25
C GLU A 181 -11.87 38.44 15.99
N ALA A 182 -11.60 37.13 15.98
CA ALA A 182 -12.01 36.20 14.93
C ALA A 182 -13.53 35.91 14.97
N LYS A 183 -14.11 35.78 16.16
CA LYS A 183 -15.56 35.62 16.38
C LYS A 183 -16.33 36.84 15.86
N PHE A 184 -15.83 38.05 16.11
CA PHE A 184 -16.39 39.30 15.58
C PHE A 184 -16.13 39.52 14.07
N GLY A 185 -15.42 38.60 13.40
CA GLY A 185 -15.24 38.64 11.95
C GLY A 185 -14.23 39.67 11.45
N LYS A 186 -13.40 40.22 12.34
CA LYS A 186 -12.35 41.20 11.98
C LYS A 186 -11.11 40.51 11.40
N ILE A 187 -10.78 39.32 11.93
CA ILE A 187 -9.65 38.50 11.49
C ILE A 187 -10.11 37.04 11.31
N ARG A 188 -9.28 36.24 10.65
CA ARG A 188 -9.21 34.79 10.84
C ARG A 188 -7.95 34.49 11.65
N MET A 189 -7.96 33.47 12.50
CA MET A 189 -6.78 33.06 13.25
C MET A 189 -6.44 31.59 12.99
N THR A 190 -5.16 31.26 13.14
CA THR A 190 -4.69 29.88 13.26
C THR A 190 -3.66 29.79 14.37
N TRP A 191 -3.65 28.70 15.11
CA TRP A 191 -2.70 28.47 16.20
C TRP A 191 -1.68 27.40 15.81
N ARG A 192 -0.41 27.76 15.95
CA ARG A 192 0.77 26.91 15.81
C ARG A 192 1.38 26.65 17.18
N PRO A 193 1.14 25.45 17.76
CA PRO A 193 1.81 25.06 19.00
C PRO A 193 3.32 25.06 18.80
N THR A 194 4.06 25.71 19.72
CA THR A 194 5.53 25.73 19.76
C THR A 194 6.11 24.68 20.70
N CYS A 195 5.25 23.93 21.38
CA CYS A 195 5.60 22.82 22.26
C CYS A 195 4.58 21.70 22.09
N ILE A 196 4.96 20.50 22.50
CA ILE A 196 4.04 19.35 22.55
C ILE A 196 4.12 18.75 23.93
N ILE A 197 2.94 18.68 24.54
CA ILE A 197 2.72 18.09 25.85
C ILE A 197 1.95 16.80 25.62
N GLY A 198 2.27 15.78 26.42
CA GLY A 198 1.61 14.48 26.36
C GLY A 198 2.58 13.34 26.61
N ASP A 199 2.05 12.25 27.17
CA ASP A 199 2.83 11.06 27.47
C ASP A 199 3.31 10.34 26.19
N THR A 200 4.40 9.58 26.32
CA THR A 200 4.83 8.66 25.26
C THR A 200 3.77 7.57 25.07
N PRO A 201 3.43 7.20 23.82
CA PRO A 201 2.46 6.14 23.56
C PRO A 201 2.87 4.82 24.25
N GLU A 202 1.91 4.17 24.88
CA GLU A 202 2.07 2.81 25.40
C GLU A 202 1.54 1.81 24.37
N TYR A 203 2.41 0.90 23.93
CA TYR A 203 2.09 -0.15 22.95
C TYR A 203 1.77 -1.47 23.64
N ALA A 204 1.05 -2.35 22.96
CA ALA A 204 0.74 -3.67 23.49
C ALA A 204 2.01 -4.48 23.79
N LEU A 205 2.06 -5.10 24.97
CA LEU A 205 3.14 -6.00 25.37
C LEU A 205 2.76 -7.45 25.07
N SER A 206 3.59 -8.15 24.32
CA SER A 206 3.50 -9.59 24.14
C SER A 206 4.54 -10.31 25.00
N ALA A 207 4.16 -11.42 25.61
CA ALA A 207 5.06 -12.31 26.32
C ALA A 207 4.98 -13.74 25.75
N THR A 208 5.94 -14.07 24.90
CA THR A 208 5.98 -15.33 24.14
C THR A 208 6.63 -16.45 24.95
N LEU A 209 6.02 -17.64 24.90
CA LEU A 209 6.52 -18.85 25.52
C LEU A 209 7.59 -19.50 24.62
N SER A 210 8.74 -19.80 25.21
CA SER A 210 9.74 -20.70 24.64
C SER A 210 9.46 -22.16 25.01
N ASP A 211 10.12 -23.10 24.34
CA ASP A 211 10.02 -24.54 24.64
C ASP A 211 10.33 -24.88 26.11
N LYS A 212 11.14 -24.03 26.79
CA LYS A 212 11.49 -24.21 28.21
C LYS A 212 10.35 -23.85 29.16
N ASN A 213 9.37 -23.07 28.70
CA ASN A 213 8.26 -22.59 29.53
C ASN A 213 7.11 -23.60 29.59
N TRP A 214 6.97 -24.49 28.59
CA TRP A 214 5.94 -25.53 28.62
C TRP A 214 6.15 -26.53 29.77
N ASP A 215 5.04 -27.02 30.32
CA ASP A 215 4.99 -27.89 31.51
C ASP A 215 5.53 -27.29 32.82
N GLN A 216 5.93 -26.01 32.81
CA GLN A 216 6.34 -25.27 34.00
C GLN A 216 5.15 -24.60 34.70
N LYS A 217 5.39 -24.20 35.95
CA LYS A 217 4.46 -23.35 36.73
C LYS A 217 4.82 -21.88 36.50
N ALA A 218 3.83 -21.07 36.18
CA ALA A 218 3.97 -19.64 36.05
C ALA A 218 3.01 -18.93 37.02
N ASN A 219 3.50 -17.89 37.69
CA ASN A 219 2.62 -16.99 38.44
C ASN A 219 1.94 -16.08 37.43
N VAL A 220 0.62 -16.15 37.35
CA VAL A 220 -0.17 -15.32 36.43
C VAL A 220 -1.37 -14.79 37.22
N HIS A 221 -1.40 -13.47 37.42
CA HIS A 221 -2.53 -12.82 38.06
C HIS A 221 -3.63 -12.60 37.03
N LEU A 222 -4.61 -13.51 37.04
CA LEU A 222 -5.73 -13.51 36.11
C LEU A 222 -6.99 -13.04 36.83
N VAL A 223 -7.69 -12.08 36.23
CA VAL A 223 -9.05 -11.70 36.61
C VAL A 223 -9.97 -12.15 35.48
N ILE A 224 -10.63 -13.28 35.68
CA ILE A 224 -11.70 -13.76 34.79
C ILE A 224 -12.97 -13.78 35.63
N ASP A 225 -13.96 -12.99 35.23
CA ASP A 225 -15.26 -12.93 35.88
C ASP A 225 -16.14 -14.10 35.42
N ASP A 226 -15.75 -15.31 35.82
CA ASP A 226 -16.46 -16.55 35.53
C ASP A 226 -16.27 -17.51 36.71
N SER A 227 -17.36 -17.76 37.43
CA SER A 227 -17.35 -18.60 38.63
C SER A 227 -17.01 -20.06 38.35
N ASP A 228 -17.18 -20.51 37.11
CA ASP A 228 -16.90 -21.86 36.67
C ASP A 228 -15.45 -22.00 36.17
N LEU A 229 -14.82 -20.94 35.66
CA LEU A 229 -13.39 -20.92 35.26
C LEU A 229 -12.48 -20.54 36.44
N LYS A 230 -12.44 -21.38 37.48
CA LYS A 230 -11.50 -21.19 38.60
C LYS A 230 -10.07 -21.57 38.22
N ILE A 231 -9.25 -20.58 37.90
CA ILE A 231 -7.82 -20.77 37.65
C ILE A 231 -7.04 -20.64 38.96
N LYS A 232 -6.20 -21.63 39.27
CA LYS A 232 -5.34 -21.64 40.47
C LYS A 232 -3.98 -21.03 40.13
N ASP A 233 -3.54 -20.06 40.93
CA ASP A 233 -2.20 -19.48 40.88
C ASP A 233 -1.26 -20.22 41.85
N PRO A 234 -0.07 -20.71 41.44
CA PRO A 234 0.52 -20.67 40.10
C PRO A 234 -0.14 -21.63 39.09
N VAL A 235 -0.27 -21.16 37.85
CA VAL A 235 -0.85 -21.91 36.74
C VAL A 235 0.18 -22.86 36.15
N LYS A 236 -0.22 -24.10 35.87
CA LYS A 236 0.61 -25.03 35.10
C LYS A 236 0.35 -24.82 33.61
N LEU A 237 1.34 -24.31 32.89
CA LEU A 237 1.30 -24.19 31.43
C LEU A 237 1.42 -25.59 30.84
N LYS A 238 0.57 -25.94 29.87
CA LYS A 238 0.57 -27.27 29.25
C LYS A 238 0.47 -27.15 27.73
N TYR A 239 1.34 -27.87 27.03
CA TYR A 239 1.17 -28.10 25.60
C TYR A 239 0.09 -29.18 25.40
N LEU A 240 -1.01 -28.83 24.73
CA LEU A 240 -2.18 -29.69 24.63
C LEU A 240 -1.96 -30.84 23.63
N ASP A 241 -2.46 -32.02 23.97
CA ASP A 241 -2.45 -33.17 23.06
C ASP A 241 -3.62 -33.13 22.06
N GLN A 242 -3.60 -34.01 21.05
CA GLN A 242 -4.61 -34.02 19.99
C GLN A 242 -6.05 -34.22 20.51
N LYS A 243 -6.23 -34.95 21.63
CA LYS A 243 -7.55 -35.19 22.21
C LYS A 243 -8.07 -33.95 22.94
N GLU A 244 -7.18 -33.23 23.60
CA GLU A 244 -7.51 -31.96 24.26
C GLU A 244 -7.80 -30.84 23.26
N LEU A 245 -7.21 -30.90 22.06
CA LEU A 245 -7.41 -29.93 20.99
C LEU A 245 -8.73 -30.12 20.22
N GLU A 246 -9.24 -31.35 20.10
CA GLU A 246 -10.34 -31.72 19.19
C GLU A 246 -11.62 -30.86 19.36
N ASP A 247 -12.00 -30.53 20.61
CA ASP A 247 -13.18 -29.69 20.92
C ASP A 247 -12.81 -28.34 21.56
N LEU A 248 -11.53 -27.96 21.65
CA LEU A 248 -11.11 -26.78 22.42
C LEU A 248 -11.77 -25.49 21.90
N ASP A 249 -11.73 -25.25 20.60
CA ASP A 249 -12.31 -24.03 20.00
C ASP A 249 -13.84 -24.02 20.09
N MET A 250 -14.47 -25.19 19.89
CA MET A 250 -15.92 -25.32 20.09
C MET A 250 -16.32 -24.98 21.52
N LYS A 251 -15.54 -25.42 22.52
CA LYS A 251 -15.76 -25.08 23.94
C LYS A 251 -15.51 -23.59 24.20
N PHE A 252 -14.45 -23.02 23.63
CA PHE A 252 -14.13 -21.61 23.77
C PHE A 252 -15.25 -20.73 23.20
N THR A 253 -15.68 -21.02 21.98
CA THR A 253 -16.81 -20.35 21.31
C THR A 253 -18.11 -20.49 22.10
N ALA A 254 -18.41 -21.69 22.61
CA ALA A 254 -19.62 -21.92 23.40
C ALA A 254 -19.67 -21.04 24.66
N LEU A 255 -18.56 -20.90 25.39
CA LEU A 255 -18.47 -20.02 26.57
C LEU A 255 -18.70 -18.55 26.21
N LEU A 256 -18.15 -18.09 25.08
CA LEU A 256 -18.37 -16.73 24.60
C LEU A 256 -19.84 -16.46 24.26
N LEU A 257 -20.49 -17.40 23.59
CA LEU A 257 -21.93 -17.32 23.27
C LEU A 257 -22.80 -17.38 24.53
N GLU A 258 -22.45 -18.24 25.49
CA GLU A 258 -23.13 -18.34 26.78
C GLU A 258 -23.06 -17.01 27.54
N LYS A 259 -21.87 -16.40 27.64
CA LYS A 259 -21.68 -15.09 28.27
C LYS A 259 -22.57 -14.01 27.67
N PHE A 260 -22.64 -13.92 26.34
CA PHE A 260 -23.51 -12.95 25.68
C PHE A 260 -25.00 -13.25 25.88
N ASN A 261 -25.40 -14.52 25.85
CA ASN A 261 -26.79 -14.94 26.08
C ASN A 261 -27.24 -14.72 27.54
N GLU A 262 -26.34 -14.74 28.51
CA GLU A 262 -26.64 -14.43 29.90
C GLU A 262 -26.80 -12.92 30.11
N ASP A 263 -25.79 -12.14 29.72
CA ASP A 263 -25.73 -10.71 30.05
C ASP A 263 -26.53 -9.82 29.09
N HIS A 264 -26.74 -10.27 27.85
CA HIS A 264 -27.27 -9.47 26.73
C HIS A 264 -26.55 -8.12 26.56
N ASP A 265 -25.26 -8.10 26.89
CA ASP A 265 -24.40 -6.92 26.90
C ASP A 265 -23.14 -7.17 26.08
N PHE A 266 -22.89 -6.26 25.13
CA PHE A 266 -21.74 -6.35 24.24
C PHE A 266 -20.43 -6.12 24.98
N ASP A 267 -20.38 -5.14 25.89
CA ASP A 267 -19.14 -4.77 26.57
C ASP A 267 -18.70 -5.88 27.53
N SER A 268 -19.63 -6.48 28.28
CA SER A 268 -19.36 -7.66 29.09
C SER A 268 -18.81 -8.83 28.25
N PHE A 269 -19.44 -9.12 27.10
CA PHE A 269 -18.97 -10.14 26.16
C PHE A 269 -17.55 -9.83 25.64
N PHE A 270 -17.31 -8.59 25.21
CA PHE A 270 -16.07 -8.18 24.58
C PHE A 270 -14.89 -8.22 25.56
N GLU A 271 -15.08 -7.74 26.79
CA GLU A 271 -14.06 -7.81 27.84
C GLU A 271 -13.81 -9.26 28.32
N TYR A 272 -14.85 -10.10 28.37
CA TYR A 272 -14.69 -11.53 28.63
C TYR A 272 -13.87 -12.20 27.52
N PHE A 273 -14.17 -11.92 26.25
CA PHE A 273 -13.42 -12.45 25.11
C PHE A 273 -11.95 -12.01 25.14
N LYS A 274 -11.68 -10.72 25.38
CA LYS A 274 -10.32 -10.21 25.59
C LYS A 274 -9.60 -10.95 26.71
N SER A 275 -10.23 -11.09 27.87
CA SER A 275 -9.62 -11.75 29.04
C SER A 275 -9.25 -13.21 28.74
N LEU A 276 -10.12 -13.97 28.08
CA LEU A 276 -9.81 -15.35 27.70
C LEU A 276 -8.70 -15.42 26.63
N SER A 277 -8.77 -14.58 25.59
CA SER A 277 -7.84 -14.60 24.46
C SER A 277 -6.43 -14.12 24.87
N TYR A 278 -6.33 -13.04 25.64
CA TYR A 278 -5.05 -12.47 26.11
C TYR A 278 -4.29 -13.41 27.03
N ASN A 279 -5.02 -14.27 27.75
CA ASN A 279 -4.48 -15.22 28.71
C ASN A 279 -4.52 -16.67 28.21
N PHE A 280 -4.66 -16.88 26.89
CA PHE A 280 -4.89 -18.18 26.29
C PHE A 280 -3.99 -19.32 26.81
N PRO A 281 -2.65 -19.16 26.94
CA PRO A 281 -1.79 -20.24 27.41
C PRO A 281 -2.13 -20.74 28.83
N ALA A 282 -2.70 -19.89 29.68
CA ALA A 282 -3.13 -20.25 31.02
C ALA A 282 -4.56 -20.82 31.06
N VAL A 283 -5.45 -20.34 30.18
CA VAL A 283 -6.87 -20.67 30.19
C VAL A 283 -7.17 -21.94 29.38
N ALA A 284 -6.48 -22.15 28.25
CA ALA A 284 -6.76 -23.24 27.32
C ALA A 284 -6.70 -24.65 27.95
N PRO A 285 -5.72 -25.00 28.82
CA PRO A 285 -5.71 -26.30 29.50
C PRO A 285 -6.91 -26.51 30.44
N VAL A 286 -7.40 -25.43 31.06
CA VAL A 286 -8.55 -25.50 31.97
C VAL A 286 -9.84 -25.74 31.17
N ILE A 287 -10.04 -25.00 30.07
CA ILE A 287 -11.19 -25.19 29.17
C ILE A 287 -11.18 -26.58 28.54
N ALA A 288 -10.03 -27.04 28.03
CA ALA A 288 -9.89 -28.36 27.42
C ALA A 288 -10.35 -29.49 28.38
N SER A 289 -9.99 -29.37 29.67
CA SER A 289 -10.29 -30.38 30.70
C SER A 289 -11.75 -30.42 31.18
N LYS A 290 -12.57 -29.43 30.83
CA LYS A 290 -13.98 -29.38 31.24
C LYS A 290 -14.87 -30.16 30.28
N ASP A 291 -15.60 -31.14 30.80
CA ASP A 291 -16.52 -31.97 30.00
C ASP A 291 -17.96 -31.45 29.97
N ASN A 292 -18.28 -30.43 30.77
CA ASN A 292 -19.65 -29.94 30.99
C ASN A 292 -20.04 -28.72 30.12
N ILE A 293 -19.22 -28.31 29.15
CA ILE A 293 -19.51 -27.18 28.26
C ILE A 293 -20.34 -27.67 27.07
N ASP A 294 -21.54 -27.09 26.86
CA ASP A 294 -22.39 -27.44 25.72
C ASP A 294 -21.87 -26.82 24.41
N THR A 295 -21.27 -27.65 23.56
CA THR A 295 -20.69 -27.22 22.26
C THR A 295 -21.71 -27.11 21.13
N THR A 296 -22.99 -27.42 21.37
CA THR A 296 -24.03 -27.45 20.33
C THR A 296 -24.20 -26.10 19.60
N PRO A 297 -24.25 -24.94 20.28
CA PRO A 297 -24.38 -23.64 19.62
C PRO A 297 -23.21 -23.34 18.65
N ALA A 298 -21.97 -23.59 19.09
CA ALA A 298 -20.78 -23.38 18.27
C ALA A 298 -20.76 -24.29 17.02
N LYS A 299 -21.14 -25.57 17.18
CA LYS A 299 -21.22 -26.54 16.07
C LYS A 299 -22.28 -26.15 15.03
N ASN A 300 -23.37 -25.49 15.44
CA ASN A 300 -24.37 -24.98 14.51
C ASN A 300 -23.83 -23.81 13.66
N ILE A 301 -23.08 -22.88 14.25
CA ILE A 301 -22.44 -21.78 13.53
C ILE A 301 -21.49 -22.33 12.45
N VAL A 302 -20.62 -23.28 12.81
CA VAL A 302 -19.70 -23.93 11.85
C VAL A 302 -20.46 -24.57 10.68
N LYS A 303 -21.58 -25.25 10.97
CA LYS A 303 -22.38 -25.90 9.94
C LYS A 303 -23.00 -24.88 8.97
N ASP A 304 -23.48 -23.76 9.49
CA ASP A 304 -24.08 -22.69 8.71
C ASP A 304 -23.03 -21.96 7.86
N PHE A 305 -21.86 -21.67 8.42
CA PHE A 305 -20.74 -21.05 7.70
C PHE A 305 -20.21 -21.94 6.58
N ASN A 306 -20.07 -23.25 6.83
CA ASN A 306 -19.72 -24.21 5.78
C ASN A 306 -20.76 -24.25 4.64
N LYS A 307 -22.06 -24.17 4.97
CA LYS A 307 -23.13 -24.11 3.96
C LYS A 307 -23.03 -22.84 3.10
N ARG A 308 -22.64 -21.72 3.69
CA ARG A 308 -22.45 -20.42 3.02
C ARG A 308 -21.06 -20.23 2.41
N LYS A 309 -20.16 -21.22 2.53
CA LYS A 309 -18.75 -21.16 2.08
C LYS A 309 -17.94 -20.02 2.72
N ILE A 310 -18.27 -19.62 3.95
CA ILE A 310 -17.46 -18.68 4.72
C ILE A 310 -16.21 -19.44 5.18
N SER A 311 -15.04 -18.98 4.74
CA SER A 311 -13.74 -19.59 5.03
C SER A 311 -12.90 -18.74 5.99
N HIS A 312 -11.83 -19.33 6.51
CA HIS A 312 -10.88 -18.62 7.39
C HIS A 312 -10.06 -17.56 6.64
N GLU A 313 -10.14 -17.52 5.31
CA GLU A 313 -9.52 -16.47 4.49
C GLU A 313 -10.22 -15.11 4.69
N LEU A 314 -11.44 -15.12 5.22
CA LEU A 314 -12.23 -13.92 5.55
C LEU A 314 -11.95 -13.38 6.95
N LEU A 315 -11.14 -14.07 7.78
CA LEU A 315 -10.80 -13.58 9.11
C LEU A 315 -10.07 -12.23 9.03
N GLY A 316 -10.45 -11.31 9.91
CA GLY A 316 -9.86 -9.98 9.95
C GLY A 316 -10.81 -8.90 10.45
N LEU A 317 -10.36 -7.66 10.28
CA LEU A 317 -11.08 -6.45 10.64
C LEU A 317 -11.58 -5.76 9.36
N TYR A 318 -12.86 -5.44 9.35
CA TYR A 318 -13.53 -4.75 8.27
C TYR A 318 -14.07 -3.43 8.77
N ILE A 319 -13.85 -2.35 8.00
CA ILE A 319 -14.45 -1.05 8.27
C ILE A 319 -15.41 -0.73 7.14
N ASN A 320 -16.70 -0.65 7.43
CA ASN A 320 -17.78 -0.48 6.45
C ASN A 320 -17.67 -1.47 5.27
N GLY A 321 -17.28 -2.71 5.55
CA GLY A 321 -17.10 -3.78 4.55
C GLY A 321 -15.75 -3.78 3.81
N GLN A 322 -14.86 -2.80 4.04
CA GLN A 322 -13.50 -2.84 3.51
C GLN A 322 -12.60 -3.66 4.43
N GLN A 323 -12.02 -4.76 3.93
CA GLN A 323 -11.04 -5.55 4.68
C GLN A 323 -9.73 -4.77 4.80
N TRP A 324 -9.18 -4.73 6.01
CA TRP A 324 -7.88 -4.14 6.30
C TRP A 324 -6.81 -5.21 6.53
N ARG A 325 -5.63 -4.97 5.96
CA ARG A 325 -4.46 -5.84 6.12
C ARG A 325 -3.93 -5.71 7.54
N LEU A 326 -3.62 -6.82 8.18
CA LEU A 326 -3.14 -6.80 9.56
C LEU A 326 -1.79 -6.07 9.66
N SER A 327 -0.96 -6.23 8.63
CA SER A 327 0.34 -5.55 8.49
C SER A 327 0.25 -4.02 8.46
N GLU A 328 -0.90 -3.45 8.09
CA GLU A 328 -1.13 -2.00 8.00
C GLU A 328 -1.92 -1.46 9.21
N LEU A 329 -2.34 -2.33 10.14
CA LEU A 329 -3.14 -1.97 11.31
C LEU A 329 -2.30 -1.93 12.59
N ASP A 330 -2.16 -0.75 13.16
CA ASP A 330 -1.55 -0.50 14.47
C ASP A 330 -2.27 0.64 15.21
N GLU A 331 -1.79 0.98 16.39
CA GLU A 331 -2.37 2.00 17.26
C GLU A 331 -2.33 3.41 16.66
N THR A 332 -1.42 3.66 15.69
CA THR A 332 -1.29 4.94 15.00
C THR A 332 -2.11 5.00 13.73
N THR A 333 -2.11 3.92 12.94
CA THR A 333 -2.78 3.90 11.63
C THR A 333 -4.28 3.71 11.76
N LEU A 334 -4.76 2.88 12.69
CA LEU A 334 -6.19 2.56 12.78
C LEU A 334 -7.06 3.80 13.12
N PRO A 335 -6.71 4.67 14.09
CA PRO A 335 -7.45 5.91 14.32
C PRO A 335 -7.46 6.84 13.09
N ALA A 336 -6.32 6.96 12.39
CA ALA A 336 -6.22 7.76 11.17
C ALA A 336 -7.09 7.18 10.03
N ILE A 337 -7.14 5.85 9.92
CA ILE A 337 -8.00 5.13 8.98
C ILE A 337 -9.47 5.43 9.27
N LEU A 338 -9.91 5.31 10.52
CA LEU A 338 -11.30 5.60 10.92
C LEU A 338 -11.66 7.06 10.63
N ALA A 339 -10.75 7.99 10.90
CA ALA A 339 -11.00 9.40 10.70
C ALA A 339 -11.23 9.76 9.21
N LYS A 340 -10.42 9.18 8.32
CA LYS A 340 -10.61 9.34 6.87
C LYS A 340 -11.84 8.61 6.35
N GLU A 341 -12.13 7.41 6.87
CA GLU A 341 -13.35 6.68 6.50
C GLU A 341 -14.60 7.46 6.94
N TRP A 342 -14.61 8.01 8.16
CA TRP A 342 -15.69 8.87 8.65
C TRP A 342 -15.97 10.04 7.70
N SER A 343 -14.91 10.75 7.28
CA SER A 343 -15.01 11.88 6.35
C SER A 343 -15.61 11.44 5.00
N ARG A 344 -15.09 10.36 4.42
CA ARG A 344 -15.55 9.83 3.12
C ARG A 344 -17.00 9.34 3.17
N VAL A 345 -17.42 8.67 4.23
CA VAL A 345 -18.80 8.19 4.41
C VAL A 345 -19.76 9.37 4.54
N ASN A 346 -19.40 10.39 5.30
CA ASN A 346 -20.23 11.58 5.46
C ASN A 346 -20.34 12.39 4.17
N ASP A 347 -19.25 12.55 3.42
CA ASP A 347 -19.28 13.16 2.09
C ASP A 347 -20.20 12.36 1.15
N LEU A 348 -20.04 11.03 1.11
CA LEU A 348 -20.90 10.17 0.29
C LEU A 348 -22.37 10.28 0.69
N LYS A 349 -22.69 10.28 1.99
CA LYS A 349 -24.06 10.46 2.50
C LYS A 349 -24.64 11.81 2.09
N GLU A 350 -23.85 12.89 2.16
CA GLU A 350 -24.25 14.20 1.68
C GLU A 350 -24.54 14.18 0.17
N LYS A 351 -23.66 13.60 -0.65
CA LYS A 351 -23.86 13.57 -2.11
C LYS A 351 -25.04 12.70 -2.51
N LEU A 352 -25.23 11.58 -1.83
CA LEU A 352 -26.34 10.65 -2.06
C LEU A 352 -27.68 11.27 -1.68
N SER A 353 -27.74 12.13 -0.65
CA SER A 353 -28.98 12.83 -0.24
C SER A 353 -29.60 13.71 -1.33
N LYS A 354 -28.84 14.07 -2.37
CA LYS A 354 -29.33 14.79 -3.57
C LYS A 354 -30.24 13.92 -4.45
N PHE A 355 -30.29 12.61 -4.21
CA PHE A 355 -31.08 11.63 -4.93
C PHE A 355 -32.17 11.06 -3.99
N PRO A 356 -33.44 11.47 -4.13
CA PRO A 356 -34.51 11.01 -3.27
C PRO A 356 -34.65 9.48 -3.28
N GLY A 357 -34.74 8.86 -2.10
CA GLY A 357 -34.85 7.39 -1.95
C GLY A 357 -33.51 6.64 -1.98
N ALA A 358 -32.39 7.34 -2.21
CA ALA A 358 -31.07 6.75 -2.15
C ALA A 358 -30.54 6.67 -0.71
N GLU A 359 -30.91 5.62 0.02
CA GLU A 359 -30.34 5.31 1.33
C GLU A 359 -28.94 4.68 1.18
N LEU A 360 -27.98 5.13 2.02
CA LEU A 360 -26.56 4.74 1.91
C LEU A 360 -26.35 3.22 1.99
N GLU A 361 -26.96 2.58 2.98
CA GLU A 361 -26.81 1.14 3.22
C GLU A 361 -27.32 0.31 2.04
N ASN A 362 -28.51 0.63 1.53
CA ASN A 362 -29.08 -0.01 0.35
C ASN A 362 -28.23 0.24 -0.90
N PHE A 363 -27.78 1.48 -1.10
CA PHE A 363 -26.93 1.82 -2.24
C PHE A 363 -25.63 1.00 -2.23
N LEU A 364 -24.92 0.99 -1.09
CA LEU A 364 -23.65 0.27 -0.97
C LEU A 364 -23.84 -1.24 -1.14
N LYS A 365 -24.90 -1.82 -0.57
CA LYS A 365 -25.22 -3.25 -0.72
C LYS A 365 -25.28 -3.70 -2.18
N TYR A 366 -25.95 -2.95 -3.05
CA TYR A 366 -26.03 -3.27 -4.48
C TYR A 366 -24.77 -2.85 -5.24
N PHE A 367 -24.16 -1.72 -4.88
CA PHE A 367 -22.96 -1.23 -5.55
C PHE A 367 -21.77 -2.19 -5.35
N THR A 368 -21.53 -2.72 -4.15
CA THR A 368 -20.38 -3.62 -3.88
C THR A 368 -20.48 -4.94 -4.64
N VAL A 369 -21.70 -5.43 -4.89
CA VAL A 369 -21.93 -6.60 -5.74
C VAL A 369 -21.56 -6.29 -7.20
N GLY A 370 -22.02 -5.15 -7.73
CA GLY A 370 -21.67 -4.69 -9.07
C GLY A 370 -20.17 -4.39 -9.21
N TYR A 371 -19.55 -3.81 -8.20
CA TYR A 371 -18.13 -3.49 -8.14
C TYR A 371 -17.23 -4.72 -8.29
N SER A 372 -17.61 -5.84 -7.66
CA SER A 372 -16.88 -7.11 -7.79
C SER A 372 -16.82 -7.58 -9.25
N TYR A 373 -17.83 -7.23 -10.06
CA TYR A 373 -17.85 -7.46 -11.50
C TYR A 373 -16.97 -6.46 -12.26
N THR A 374 -16.96 -5.20 -11.87
CA THR A 374 -16.09 -4.16 -12.46
C THR A 374 -14.60 -4.44 -12.20
N ALA A 375 -14.27 -5.10 -11.09
CA ALA A 375 -12.91 -5.55 -10.75
C ALA A 375 -12.33 -6.56 -11.76
N TYR A 376 -13.18 -7.29 -12.51
CA TYR A 376 -12.71 -8.14 -13.63
C TYR A 376 -11.99 -7.32 -14.72
N PHE A 377 -12.40 -6.07 -14.94
CA PHE A 377 -11.78 -5.14 -15.89
C PHE A 377 -10.69 -4.26 -15.25
N ASP A 378 -10.18 -4.63 -14.07
CA ASP A 378 -9.10 -3.89 -13.42
C ASP A 378 -7.82 -3.88 -14.27
N LYS A 379 -7.61 -4.88 -15.14
CA LYS A 379 -6.56 -4.87 -16.16
C LYS A 379 -7.06 -4.35 -17.50
N ASN A 380 -6.31 -3.40 -18.07
CA ASN A 380 -6.58 -2.91 -19.41
C ASN A 380 -6.47 -4.03 -20.46
N ARG A 381 -7.45 -4.05 -21.37
CA ARG A 381 -7.46 -4.90 -22.56
C ARG A 381 -7.31 -4.06 -23.80
N TYR A 382 -6.53 -4.56 -24.75
CA TYR A 382 -6.29 -3.91 -26.03
C TYR A 382 -6.87 -4.76 -27.17
N ASP A 383 -7.58 -4.12 -28.10
CA ASP A 383 -8.06 -4.79 -29.31
C ASP A 383 -7.11 -4.45 -30.46
N PHE A 384 -6.10 -5.28 -30.60
CA PHE A 384 -5.03 -5.13 -31.58
C PHE A 384 -5.56 -5.03 -33.03
N TYR A 385 -6.69 -5.67 -33.33
CA TYR A 385 -7.29 -5.68 -34.68
C TYR A 385 -7.87 -4.35 -35.12
N ARG A 386 -8.14 -3.43 -34.19
CA ARG A 386 -8.61 -2.06 -34.51
C ARG A 386 -7.46 -1.16 -34.98
N THR A 387 -6.22 -1.63 -34.88
CA THR A 387 -5.02 -0.86 -35.21
C THR A 387 -4.50 -1.25 -36.60
N PRO A 388 -4.21 -0.27 -37.48
CA PRO A 388 -3.56 -0.53 -38.77
C PRO A 388 -2.21 -1.24 -38.59
N GLY A 389 -1.85 -2.13 -39.51
CA GLY A 389 -0.53 -2.82 -39.50
C GLY A 389 -0.46 -4.10 -38.65
N PHE A 390 -1.49 -4.40 -37.82
CA PHE A 390 -1.48 -5.59 -36.97
C PHE A 390 -1.42 -6.89 -37.78
N SER A 391 -2.23 -7.02 -38.84
CA SER A 391 -2.26 -8.21 -39.70
C SER A 391 -0.91 -8.49 -40.40
N GLU A 392 -0.18 -7.43 -40.72
CA GLU A 392 1.12 -7.46 -41.34
C GLU A 392 2.20 -7.86 -40.34
N ALA A 393 2.09 -7.38 -39.10
CA ALA A 393 3.04 -7.66 -38.01
C ALA A 393 2.91 -9.09 -37.45
N VAL A 394 1.69 -9.59 -37.23
CA VAL A 394 1.46 -10.87 -36.53
C VAL A 394 1.59 -12.09 -37.44
N VAL A 395 2.16 -13.17 -36.92
CA VAL A 395 2.15 -14.51 -37.51
C VAL A 395 1.25 -15.40 -36.67
N PHE A 396 0.08 -15.80 -37.19
CA PHE A 396 -0.81 -16.75 -36.53
C PHE A 396 -0.49 -18.19 -36.96
N PHE A 397 -0.41 -19.10 -36.00
CA PHE A 397 -0.14 -20.53 -36.26
C PHE A 397 -1.40 -21.36 -36.51
N ASN A 398 -2.58 -20.84 -36.12
CA ASN A 398 -3.87 -21.50 -36.31
C ASN A 398 -5.05 -20.53 -36.39
N ASN A 399 -6.19 -21.08 -36.80
CA ASN A 399 -7.47 -20.40 -36.96
C ASN A 399 -8.64 -21.35 -36.72
N PHE A 400 -9.41 -21.15 -35.64
CA PHE A 400 -10.53 -22.02 -35.29
C PHE A 400 -11.67 -22.02 -36.31
N GLU A 401 -11.84 -20.91 -37.04
CA GLU A 401 -12.93 -20.76 -38.01
C GLU A 401 -12.61 -21.42 -39.35
N LYS A 402 -11.32 -21.65 -39.67
CA LYS A 402 -10.87 -22.05 -41.01
C LYS A 402 -10.14 -23.40 -41.05
N ASP A 403 -9.42 -23.79 -40.00
CA ASP A 403 -8.57 -24.97 -40.04
C ASP A 403 -9.38 -26.27 -39.90
N GLU A 404 -8.98 -27.32 -40.62
CA GLU A 404 -9.70 -28.61 -40.59
C GLU A 404 -9.70 -29.26 -39.20
N LEU A 405 -8.67 -28.99 -38.38
CA LEU A 405 -8.53 -29.52 -37.02
C LEU A 405 -9.72 -29.15 -36.11
N TYR A 406 -10.41 -28.04 -36.39
CA TYR A 406 -11.47 -27.48 -35.54
C TYR A 406 -12.86 -27.55 -36.19
N LYS A 407 -13.01 -28.31 -37.28
CA LYS A 407 -14.25 -28.35 -38.07
C LYS A 407 -15.47 -28.80 -37.27
N ASP A 408 -15.28 -29.67 -36.29
CA ASP A 408 -16.35 -30.29 -35.49
C ASP A 408 -16.79 -29.43 -34.29
N LEU A 409 -16.13 -28.29 -34.04
CA LEU A 409 -16.53 -27.36 -32.98
C LEU A 409 -17.87 -26.67 -33.33
N PRO A 410 -18.76 -26.45 -32.37
CA PRO A 410 -20.02 -25.74 -32.58
C PRO A 410 -19.80 -24.24 -32.85
N GLU A 411 -20.63 -23.65 -33.70
CA GLU A 411 -20.57 -22.22 -34.07
C GLU A 411 -21.45 -21.32 -33.18
N ASP A 412 -22.44 -21.91 -32.49
CA ASP A 412 -23.40 -21.22 -31.63
C ASP A 412 -22.74 -20.74 -30.33
N ASN A 413 -23.05 -19.51 -29.92
CA ASN A 413 -22.57 -18.91 -28.67
C ASN A 413 -23.05 -19.70 -27.45
N MET A 414 -24.24 -20.31 -27.50
CA MET A 414 -24.79 -21.05 -26.35
C MET A 414 -23.98 -22.32 -26.03
N ALA A 415 -23.24 -22.86 -26.99
CA ALA A 415 -22.30 -23.96 -26.76
C ALA A 415 -21.16 -23.57 -25.78
N PHE A 416 -20.91 -22.27 -25.56
CA PHE A 416 -19.95 -21.79 -24.57
C PHE A 416 -20.36 -22.11 -23.12
N LEU A 417 -21.67 -22.32 -22.87
CA LEU A 417 -22.21 -22.68 -21.56
C LEU A 417 -22.20 -24.20 -21.31
N GLU A 418 -21.97 -25.00 -22.35
CA GLU A 418 -21.96 -26.46 -22.29
C GLU A 418 -20.60 -27.01 -21.79
N PRO A 419 -20.58 -28.23 -21.23
CA PRO A 419 -19.34 -28.92 -20.90
C PRO A 419 -18.45 -29.10 -22.13
N SER A 420 -17.13 -28.96 -21.96
CA SER A 420 -16.15 -29.11 -23.03
C SER A 420 -15.25 -30.32 -22.81
N ASP A 421 -14.80 -30.94 -23.91
CA ASP A 421 -13.75 -31.96 -23.89
C ASP A 421 -12.40 -31.45 -23.36
N PHE A 422 -12.20 -30.12 -23.34
CA PHE A 422 -10.99 -29.44 -22.87
C PHE A 422 -11.25 -28.58 -21.62
N GLU A 423 -12.16 -29.02 -20.73
CA GLU A 423 -12.45 -28.32 -19.48
C GLU A 423 -11.18 -27.86 -18.76
N PRO A 424 -11.09 -26.57 -18.38
CA PRO A 424 -12.20 -25.61 -18.28
C PRO A 424 -12.50 -24.79 -19.56
N ILE A 425 -11.77 -24.96 -20.66
CA ILE A 425 -11.89 -24.09 -21.85
C ILE A 425 -13.09 -24.50 -22.72
N PRO A 426 -14.05 -23.60 -23.01
CA PRO A 426 -15.19 -23.93 -23.85
C PRO A 426 -14.83 -24.26 -25.30
N SER A 427 -15.50 -25.27 -25.85
CA SER A 427 -15.33 -25.74 -27.24
C SER A 427 -16.25 -24.96 -28.18
N ILE A 428 -15.76 -23.87 -28.79
CA ILE A 428 -16.52 -23.09 -29.77
C ILE A 428 -15.64 -22.71 -30.97
N LYS A 429 -16.22 -22.72 -32.17
CA LYS A 429 -15.55 -22.44 -33.45
C LYS A 429 -15.46 -20.94 -33.75
N GLN A 430 -14.94 -20.17 -32.80
CA GLN A 430 -14.74 -18.72 -32.92
C GLN A 430 -13.38 -18.33 -32.40
N ASN A 431 -12.66 -17.42 -33.08
CA ASN A 431 -11.32 -16.96 -32.67
C ASN A 431 -11.34 -16.03 -31.44
N TRP A 432 -11.77 -16.52 -30.26
CA TRP A 432 -11.92 -15.73 -29.04
C TRP A 432 -10.75 -15.88 -28.05
N ASN A 433 -10.12 -17.06 -27.98
CA ASN A 433 -9.04 -17.38 -27.06
C ASN A 433 -7.67 -17.24 -27.74
N GLU A 434 -7.04 -16.06 -27.61
CA GLU A 434 -5.81 -15.67 -28.31
C GLU A 434 -4.64 -15.47 -27.33
N LEU A 435 -3.51 -16.11 -27.62
CA LEU A 435 -2.24 -15.89 -26.93
C LEU A 435 -1.17 -15.44 -27.95
N ILE A 436 -0.71 -14.20 -27.81
CA ILE A 436 0.25 -13.58 -28.72
C ILE A 436 1.58 -13.36 -27.98
N PHE A 437 2.67 -13.86 -28.54
CA PHE A 437 4.02 -13.61 -28.07
C PHE A 437 4.63 -12.43 -28.82
N PHE A 438 5.07 -11.41 -28.08
CA PHE A 438 5.86 -10.30 -28.60
C PHE A 438 7.30 -10.55 -28.17
N ILE A 439 8.17 -10.92 -29.10
CA ILE A 439 9.53 -11.35 -28.76
C ILE A 439 10.53 -10.33 -29.29
N ASN A 440 11.29 -9.73 -28.36
CA ASN A 440 12.45 -8.94 -28.70
C ASN A 440 13.63 -9.88 -29.00
N PHE A 441 13.99 -9.98 -30.28
CA PHE A 441 15.07 -10.87 -30.73
C PHE A 441 16.47 -10.28 -30.53
N ASP A 442 16.60 -9.08 -29.95
CA ASP A 442 17.89 -8.51 -29.54
C ASP A 442 18.40 -9.14 -28.24
N ASP A 443 17.49 -9.70 -27.43
CA ASP A 443 17.83 -10.33 -26.16
C ASP A 443 18.15 -11.83 -26.35
N MET A 444 19.43 -12.15 -26.13
CA MET A 444 19.95 -13.51 -26.29
C MET A 444 19.36 -14.51 -25.29
N THR A 445 18.80 -14.04 -24.17
CA THR A 445 18.17 -14.92 -23.19
C THR A 445 16.89 -15.57 -23.73
N GLN A 446 16.27 -14.99 -24.76
CA GLN A 446 15.04 -15.50 -25.35
C GLN A 446 15.20 -16.81 -26.11
N PHE A 447 16.43 -17.16 -26.50
CA PHE A 447 16.78 -18.40 -27.21
C PHE A 447 17.11 -19.59 -26.29
N LYS A 448 17.02 -19.42 -24.97
CA LYS A 448 17.11 -20.54 -24.02
C LYS A 448 15.90 -21.45 -24.17
N ASP A 449 16.03 -22.71 -23.77
CA ASP A 449 14.92 -23.68 -23.77
C ASP A 449 13.71 -23.18 -22.97
N ASP A 450 13.94 -22.45 -21.88
CA ASP A 450 12.92 -21.82 -21.05
C ASP A 450 12.62 -20.36 -21.43
N GLY A 451 13.30 -19.82 -22.44
CA GLY A 451 13.07 -18.47 -22.97
C GLY A 451 11.74 -18.34 -23.72
N ALA A 452 11.46 -17.14 -24.26
CA ALA A 452 10.20 -16.90 -24.98
C ALA A 452 10.07 -17.74 -26.25
N VAL A 453 11.17 -17.98 -26.97
CA VAL A 453 11.15 -18.80 -28.20
C VAL A 453 10.85 -20.27 -27.86
N GLY A 454 11.50 -20.83 -26.84
CA GLY A 454 11.22 -22.19 -26.36
C GLY A 454 9.79 -22.35 -25.84
N SER A 455 9.29 -21.35 -25.09
CA SER A 455 7.92 -21.33 -24.59
C SER A 455 6.86 -21.26 -25.71
N LEU A 456 7.10 -20.47 -26.75
CA LEU A 456 6.23 -20.40 -27.93
C LEU A 456 6.20 -21.76 -28.65
N LEU A 457 7.35 -22.38 -28.89
CA LEU A 457 7.43 -23.68 -29.55
C LEU A 457 6.70 -24.77 -28.76
N GLN A 458 6.83 -24.77 -27.43
CA GLN A 458 6.07 -25.67 -26.58
C GLN A 458 4.55 -25.42 -26.69
N ALA A 459 4.12 -24.16 -26.78
CA ALA A 459 2.70 -23.85 -26.96
C ALA A 459 2.19 -24.34 -28.33
N ILE A 460 3.00 -24.21 -29.39
CA ILE A 460 2.68 -24.72 -30.73
C ILE A 460 2.52 -26.24 -30.71
N ASP A 461 3.46 -26.96 -30.09
CA ASP A 461 3.39 -28.44 -29.99
C ASP A 461 2.12 -28.88 -29.23
N GLN A 462 1.66 -28.11 -28.23
CA GLN A 462 0.39 -28.37 -27.53
C GLN A 462 -0.84 -28.04 -28.38
N MET A 463 -0.79 -26.98 -29.18
CA MET A 463 -1.87 -26.58 -30.08
C MET A 463 -2.14 -27.64 -31.17
N GLU A 464 -1.09 -28.30 -31.68
CA GLU A 464 -1.21 -29.40 -32.65
C GLU A 464 -2.05 -30.59 -32.14
N THR A 465 -2.23 -30.74 -30.82
CA THR A 465 -3.09 -31.79 -30.25
C THR A 465 -4.59 -31.44 -30.28
N GLY A 466 -4.98 -30.32 -30.87
CA GLY A 466 -6.36 -29.82 -30.91
C GLY A 466 -6.74 -28.94 -29.71
N TYR A 467 -5.77 -28.55 -28.88
CA TYR A 467 -6.04 -27.66 -27.73
C TYR A 467 -6.58 -26.31 -28.22
N PRO A 468 -7.71 -25.80 -27.69
CA PRO A 468 -8.43 -24.64 -28.23
C PRO A 468 -7.78 -23.31 -27.80
N ILE A 469 -6.53 -23.07 -28.22
CA ILE A 469 -5.81 -21.78 -28.08
C ILE A 469 -5.32 -21.27 -29.43
N ARG A 470 -5.55 -20.00 -29.75
CA ARG A 470 -5.07 -19.37 -30.98
C ARG A 470 -3.72 -18.70 -30.71
N LEU A 471 -2.67 -19.18 -31.36
CA LEU A 471 -1.30 -18.73 -31.10
C LEU A 471 -0.82 -17.72 -32.15
N GLY A 472 -0.23 -16.62 -31.66
CA GLY A 472 0.37 -15.57 -32.48
C GLY A 472 1.81 -15.25 -32.07
N LEU A 473 2.62 -14.80 -33.03
CA LEU A 473 3.97 -14.26 -32.82
C LEU A 473 4.11 -12.89 -33.50
N ILE A 474 4.65 -11.91 -32.77
CA ILE A 474 5.14 -10.63 -33.28
C ILE A 474 6.64 -10.54 -32.96
N PRO A 475 7.53 -10.78 -33.94
CA PRO A 475 8.96 -10.66 -33.77
C PRO A 475 9.40 -9.20 -33.93
N PHE A 476 10.23 -8.68 -33.03
CA PHE A 476 10.76 -7.31 -33.13
C PHE A 476 12.18 -7.14 -32.60
N SER A 477 12.75 -5.95 -32.80
CA SER A 477 14.12 -5.56 -32.41
C SER A 477 14.10 -4.14 -31.87
N SER A 478 14.50 -3.94 -30.61
CA SER A 478 14.56 -2.61 -29.98
C SER A 478 15.67 -1.74 -30.57
N SER A 479 16.71 -2.34 -31.16
CA SER A 479 17.77 -1.64 -31.91
C SER A 479 17.35 -1.23 -33.33
N GLY A 480 16.14 -1.63 -33.76
CA GLY A 480 15.55 -1.30 -35.05
C GLY A 480 16.06 -2.13 -36.24
N SER A 481 16.94 -3.11 -36.03
CA SER A 481 17.34 -4.05 -37.07
C SER A 481 17.92 -5.34 -36.49
N ASN A 482 17.34 -6.48 -36.87
CA ASN A 482 17.79 -7.80 -36.43
C ASN A 482 17.58 -8.85 -37.54
N SER A 483 18.63 -9.61 -37.85
CA SER A 483 18.60 -10.59 -38.95
C SER A 483 17.57 -11.70 -38.76
N VAL A 484 17.25 -12.04 -37.50
CA VAL A 484 16.25 -13.07 -37.16
C VAL A 484 14.85 -12.58 -37.50
N VAL A 485 14.54 -11.33 -37.12
CA VAL A 485 13.24 -10.69 -37.41
C VAL A 485 13.03 -10.59 -38.92
N ASP A 486 14.05 -10.13 -39.65
CA ASP A 486 14.02 -10.03 -41.12
C ASP A 486 13.78 -11.39 -41.78
N MET A 487 14.45 -12.43 -41.29
CA MET A 487 14.28 -13.80 -41.80
C MET A 487 12.87 -14.34 -41.56
N ILE A 488 12.28 -14.10 -40.37
CA ILE A 488 10.91 -14.53 -40.06
C ILE A 488 9.91 -13.86 -41.02
N TYR A 489 10.02 -12.56 -41.24
CA TYR A 489 9.13 -11.86 -42.17
C TYR A 489 9.34 -12.26 -43.62
N LYS A 490 10.59 -12.52 -44.04
CA LYS A 490 10.89 -13.08 -45.36
C LYS A 490 10.23 -14.44 -45.57
N LEU A 491 10.34 -15.34 -44.59
CA LEU A 491 9.69 -16.65 -44.62
C LEU A 491 8.16 -16.54 -44.64
N LYS A 492 7.58 -15.54 -43.95
CA LYS A 492 6.14 -15.25 -43.97
C LYS A 492 5.66 -14.86 -45.38
N SER A 493 6.44 -14.07 -46.13
CA SER A 493 6.02 -13.54 -47.44
C SER A 493 6.39 -14.41 -48.65
N GLU A 494 7.51 -15.14 -48.59
CA GLU A 494 8.11 -15.81 -49.76
C GLU A 494 7.97 -17.34 -49.78
N SER A 495 7.56 -17.98 -48.67
CA SER A 495 7.49 -19.46 -48.58
C SER A 495 6.12 -20.01 -49.02
N ASP A 496 6.14 -21.16 -49.71
CA ASP A 496 4.93 -21.94 -50.05
C ASP A 496 4.25 -22.56 -48.80
N LYS A 497 5.01 -22.80 -47.73
CA LYS A 497 4.54 -23.31 -46.43
C LYS A 497 5.09 -22.44 -45.28
N PRO A 498 4.62 -21.18 -45.16
CA PRO A 498 5.26 -20.18 -44.31
C PRO A 498 5.34 -20.59 -42.83
N LEU A 499 4.29 -21.21 -42.28
CA LEU A 499 4.24 -21.59 -40.87
C LEU A 499 5.28 -22.65 -40.51
N GLN A 500 5.37 -23.73 -41.30
CA GLN A 500 6.33 -24.80 -41.04
C GLN A 500 7.78 -24.30 -41.15
N SER A 501 8.06 -23.48 -42.17
CA SER A 501 9.40 -22.90 -42.35
C SER A 501 9.81 -22.00 -41.18
N ILE A 502 8.88 -21.24 -40.60
CA ILE A 502 9.14 -20.41 -39.42
C ILE A 502 9.39 -21.27 -38.17
N ILE A 503 8.58 -22.30 -37.94
CA ILE A 503 8.75 -23.22 -36.80
C ILE A 503 10.12 -23.91 -36.86
N ASP A 504 10.47 -24.45 -38.02
CA ASP A 504 11.75 -25.12 -38.23
C ASP A 504 12.92 -24.16 -37.99
N TYR A 505 12.81 -22.91 -38.47
CA TYR A 505 13.82 -21.87 -38.23
C TYR A 505 13.96 -21.53 -36.73
N LEU A 506 12.85 -21.30 -36.02
CA LEU A 506 12.87 -21.01 -34.58
C LEU A 506 13.52 -22.15 -33.78
N ARG A 507 13.23 -23.41 -34.13
CA ARG A 507 13.87 -24.60 -33.52
C ARG A 507 15.38 -24.60 -33.71
N THR A 508 15.91 -24.08 -34.83
CA THR A 508 17.36 -23.98 -35.04
C THR A 508 18.07 -22.92 -34.19
N LEU A 509 17.33 -21.93 -33.68
CA LEU A 509 17.89 -20.83 -32.89
C LEU A 509 18.08 -21.21 -31.42
N ILE A 510 17.33 -22.20 -30.92
CA ILE A 510 17.45 -22.68 -29.55
C ILE A 510 18.87 -23.22 -29.30
N GLY A 511 19.53 -22.69 -28.26
CA GLY A 511 20.87 -23.09 -27.85
C GLY A 511 22.01 -22.74 -28.83
N HIS A 512 21.74 -22.09 -29.97
CA HIS A 512 22.72 -21.76 -31.02
C HIS A 512 22.73 -20.26 -31.36
N SER A 513 22.84 -19.41 -30.34
CA SER A 513 22.71 -17.96 -30.47
C SER A 513 23.89 -17.28 -31.20
N GLU A 514 25.07 -17.92 -31.26
CA GLU A 514 26.31 -17.36 -31.84
C GLU A 514 26.28 -17.11 -33.37
N LYS A 515 25.23 -17.54 -34.09
CA LYS A 515 25.13 -17.39 -35.56
C LYS A 515 24.43 -16.10 -36.03
N ILE A 516 24.02 -15.23 -35.12
CA ILE A 516 23.27 -14.01 -35.44
C ILE A 516 24.25 -12.89 -35.78
N GLN A 517 24.37 -12.52 -37.07
CA GLN A 517 25.17 -11.37 -37.50
C GLN A 517 24.29 -10.11 -37.63
N PRO A 518 24.66 -8.98 -37.01
CA PRO A 518 23.98 -7.71 -37.25
C PRO A 518 24.26 -7.25 -38.69
N GLN A 519 23.24 -7.27 -39.54
CA GLN A 519 23.31 -6.70 -40.90
C GLN A 519 22.61 -5.33 -40.98
N THR A 520 22.98 -4.58 -42.00
CA THR A 520 22.59 -3.18 -42.21
C THR A 520 21.11 -2.99 -42.49
N LYS A 521 20.47 -2.13 -41.67
CA LYS A 521 19.18 -1.44 -41.80
C LYS A 521 18.31 -1.82 -43.02
N HIS A 522 17.32 -2.68 -42.77
CA HIS A 522 16.08 -2.71 -43.53
C HIS A 522 15.06 -1.73 -42.91
N LYS A 523 14.27 -1.02 -43.73
CA LYS A 523 13.18 -0.13 -43.26
C LYS A 523 11.93 -0.98 -42.97
N GLY A 524 11.70 -1.33 -41.71
CA GLY A 524 10.50 -2.02 -41.23
C GLY A 524 9.39 -1.06 -40.76
N SER A 525 8.90 -0.17 -41.63
CA SER A 525 8.08 0.98 -41.19
C SER A 525 6.69 0.67 -40.64
N ALA A 526 6.20 -0.58 -40.63
CA ALA A 526 4.81 -0.91 -40.28
C ALA A 526 4.63 -1.54 -38.89
N TYR A 527 5.62 -2.25 -38.35
CA TYR A 527 5.54 -2.83 -37.00
C TYR A 527 6.09 -1.89 -35.92
N ASP A 528 7.00 -0.97 -36.26
CA ASP A 528 7.52 0.04 -35.33
C ASP A 528 6.38 0.93 -34.79
N GLU A 529 5.49 1.42 -35.67
CA GLU A 529 4.31 2.22 -35.29
C GLU A 529 3.39 1.45 -34.32
N TYR A 530 3.27 0.14 -34.50
CA TYR A 530 2.43 -0.71 -33.69
C TYR A 530 3.04 -0.95 -32.29
N LEU A 531 4.35 -1.20 -32.20
CA LEU A 531 5.06 -1.35 -30.92
C LEU A 531 5.08 -0.04 -30.13
N GLU A 532 5.32 1.10 -30.80
CA GLU A 532 5.25 2.42 -30.19
C GLU A 532 3.84 2.71 -29.63
N ARG A 533 2.78 2.40 -30.39
CA ARG A 533 1.39 2.62 -29.97
C ARG A 533 0.99 1.87 -28.70
N PHE A 534 1.56 0.68 -28.50
CA PHE A 534 1.32 -0.12 -27.29
C PHE A 534 2.48 -0.04 -26.27
N LYS A 535 3.44 0.86 -26.46
CA LYS A 535 4.65 1.04 -25.64
C LYS A 535 5.31 -0.29 -25.28
N ILE A 536 5.59 -1.12 -26.29
CA ILE A 536 6.22 -2.43 -26.14
C ILE A 536 7.71 -2.27 -26.48
N ALA A 537 8.55 -2.23 -25.44
CA ALA A 537 10.01 -2.13 -25.59
C ALA A 537 10.74 -3.47 -25.35
N ASP A 538 10.12 -4.36 -24.56
CA ASP A 538 10.67 -5.65 -24.15
C ASP A 538 9.73 -6.82 -24.47
N THR A 539 10.26 -8.03 -24.38
CA THR A 539 9.50 -9.26 -24.62
C THR A 539 8.30 -9.36 -23.68
N CYS A 540 7.10 -9.46 -24.26
CA CYS A 540 5.84 -9.56 -23.53
C CYS A 540 4.90 -10.60 -24.15
N ILE A 541 3.86 -10.97 -23.40
CA ILE A 541 2.78 -11.82 -23.89
C ILE A 541 1.45 -11.09 -23.78
N ALA A 542 0.55 -11.32 -24.72
CA ALA A 542 -0.83 -10.86 -24.65
C ALA A 542 -1.79 -12.04 -24.60
N MET A 543 -2.60 -12.12 -23.54
CA MET A 543 -3.69 -13.08 -23.41
C MET A 543 -5.01 -12.34 -23.58
N ASN A 544 -5.77 -12.62 -24.64
CA ASN A 544 -7.06 -11.98 -24.93
C ASN A 544 -7.02 -10.44 -24.78
N GLY A 545 -5.95 -9.82 -25.28
CA GLY A 545 -5.73 -8.37 -25.23
C GLY A 545 -5.08 -7.82 -23.95
N VAL A 546 -4.87 -8.62 -22.90
CA VAL A 546 -4.15 -8.21 -21.69
C VAL A 546 -2.65 -8.40 -21.90
N LEU A 547 -1.88 -7.30 -21.91
CA LEU A 547 -0.41 -7.32 -22.05
C LEU A 547 0.27 -7.56 -20.70
N LEU A 548 1.22 -8.50 -20.66
CA LEU A 548 2.02 -8.83 -19.48
C LEU A 548 3.50 -9.01 -19.85
N PRO A 549 4.45 -8.55 -19.02
CA PRO A 549 5.87 -8.89 -19.19
C PRO A 549 6.08 -10.39 -19.28
N PHE A 550 6.97 -10.85 -20.17
CA PHE A 550 7.23 -12.28 -20.29
C PHE A 550 8.10 -12.78 -19.14
N GLN A 551 7.58 -13.75 -18.40
CA GLN A 551 8.30 -14.43 -17.32
C GLN A 551 8.32 -15.93 -17.61
N ALA A 552 9.48 -16.45 -18.03
CA ALA A 552 9.71 -17.86 -18.40
C ALA A 552 9.01 -18.89 -17.49
N LYS A 553 9.06 -18.66 -16.17
CA LYS A 553 8.55 -19.60 -15.16
C LYS A 553 7.10 -19.37 -14.74
N ALA A 554 6.51 -18.22 -15.11
CA ALA A 554 5.21 -17.79 -14.59
C ALA A 554 4.17 -17.49 -15.66
N TRP A 555 4.56 -17.34 -16.93
CA TRP A 555 3.65 -16.93 -18.01
C TRP A 555 2.42 -17.84 -18.11
N LYS A 556 2.56 -19.15 -17.97
CA LYS A 556 1.45 -20.12 -17.98
C LYS A 556 0.44 -19.91 -16.85
N ILE A 557 0.93 -19.55 -15.67
CA ILE A 557 0.07 -19.28 -14.51
C ILE A 557 -0.73 -18.00 -14.75
N HIS A 558 -0.05 -16.96 -15.26
CA HIS A 558 -0.69 -15.68 -15.55
C HIS A 558 -1.74 -15.79 -16.66
N THR A 559 -1.42 -16.46 -17.77
CA THR A 559 -2.36 -16.68 -18.87
C THR A 559 -3.54 -17.55 -18.46
N SER A 560 -3.30 -18.62 -17.68
CA SER A 560 -4.37 -19.47 -17.17
C SER A 560 -5.34 -18.72 -16.25
N ARG A 561 -4.84 -17.83 -15.38
CA ARG A 561 -5.71 -17.02 -14.50
C ARG A 561 -6.59 -16.07 -15.31
N ILE A 562 -6.02 -15.39 -16.30
CA ILE A 562 -6.78 -14.51 -17.21
C ILE A 562 -7.83 -15.35 -17.94
N LEU A 563 -7.45 -16.49 -18.50
CA LEU A 563 -8.37 -17.37 -19.22
C LEU A 563 -9.55 -17.82 -18.35
N SER A 564 -9.30 -18.27 -17.13
CA SER A 564 -10.36 -18.68 -16.20
C SER A 564 -11.33 -17.54 -15.91
N ALA A 565 -10.81 -16.34 -15.64
CA ALA A 565 -11.63 -15.15 -15.42
C ALA A 565 -12.44 -14.81 -16.68
N ASP A 566 -11.83 -14.88 -17.87
CA ASP A 566 -12.48 -14.59 -19.14
C ASP A 566 -13.65 -15.53 -19.42
N ILE A 567 -13.47 -16.82 -19.12
CA ILE A 567 -14.53 -17.83 -19.25
C ILE A 567 -15.68 -17.54 -18.29
N GLU A 568 -15.40 -17.23 -17.03
CA GLU A 568 -16.44 -16.88 -16.04
C GLU A 568 -17.21 -15.63 -16.45
N TYR A 569 -16.50 -14.58 -16.88
CA TYR A 569 -17.09 -13.35 -17.39
C TYR A 569 -18.00 -13.63 -18.59
N LEU A 570 -17.49 -14.32 -19.62
CA LEU A 570 -18.26 -14.62 -20.83
C LEU A 570 -19.48 -15.50 -20.55
N LYS A 571 -19.36 -16.49 -19.64
CA LYS A 571 -20.52 -17.30 -19.21
C LYS A 571 -21.60 -16.43 -18.57
N SER A 572 -21.23 -15.49 -17.70
CA SER A 572 -22.19 -14.59 -17.06
C SER A 572 -22.91 -13.68 -18.06
N GLU A 573 -22.17 -13.10 -19.02
CA GLU A 573 -22.74 -12.21 -20.03
C GLU A 573 -23.66 -12.96 -21.01
N LEU A 574 -23.26 -14.15 -21.44
CA LEU A 574 -24.08 -14.98 -22.32
C LEU A 574 -25.37 -15.43 -21.63
N GLN A 575 -25.31 -15.77 -20.34
CA GLN A 575 -26.51 -16.08 -19.55
C GLN A 575 -27.45 -14.87 -19.41
N ALA A 576 -26.91 -13.67 -19.24
CA ALA A 576 -27.70 -12.44 -19.14
C ALA A 576 -28.36 -12.03 -20.48
N LEU A 577 -27.65 -12.22 -21.59
CA LEU A 577 -28.14 -11.89 -22.94
C LEU A 577 -29.12 -12.93 -23.51
N GLY A 578 -28.98 -14.20 -23.12
CA GLY A 578 -29.72 -15.33 -23.72
C GLY A 578 -29.53 -15.42 -25.24
N ASP A 579 -30.49 -16.02 -25.94
CA ASP A 579 -30.46 -16.24 -27.40
C ASP A 579 -30.60 -14.95 -28.25
N SER A 580 -30.68 -13.77 -27.61
CA SER A 580 -31.10 -12.53 -28.26
C SER A 580 -29.97 -11.74 -28.94
N SER A 581 -28.70 -12.13 -28.77
CA SER A 581 -27.54 -11.37 -29.25
C SER A 581 -26.87 -12.00 -30.48
N ASN A 582 -26.62 -11.17 -31.51
CA ASN A 582 -25.85 -11.55 -32.71
C ASN A 582 -24.33 -11.29 -32.56
N LEU A 583 -23.85 -11.01 -31.35
CA LEU A 583 -22.44 -10.68 -31.11
C LEU A 583 -21.62 -11.96 -30.93
N SER A 584 -20.44 -12.03 -31.55
CA SER A 584 -19.49 -13.13 -31.27
C SER A 584 -18.92 -13.04 -29.86
N VAL A 585 -18.45 -14.17 -29.32
CA VAL A 585 -17.80 -14.25 -28.01
C VAL A 585 -16.60 -13.29 -27.93
N ARG A 586 -15.82 -13.18 -29.02
CA ARG A 586 -14.71 -12.22 -29.12
C ARG A 586 -15.18 -10.76 -29.01
N GLN A 587 -16.29 -10.41 -29.68
CA GLN A 587 -16.83 -9.06 -29.62
C GLN A 587 -17.33 -8.71 -28.22
N LEU A 588 -17.95 -9.67 -27.51
CA LEU A 588 -18.32 -9.51 -26.11
C LEU A 588 -17.08 -9.27 -25.23
N LEU A 589 -16.00 -10.01 -25.45
CA LEU A 589 -14.77 -9.83 -24.68
C LEU A 589 -14.09 -8.47 -24.94
N HIS A 590 -14.07 -8.02 -26.20
CA HIS A 590 -13.33 -6.83 -26.64
C HIS A 590 -14.18 -5.55 -26.79
N HIS A 591 -15.45 -5.54 -26.37
CA HIS A 591 -16.30 -4.35 -26.54
C HIS A 591 -15.78 -3.12 -25.78
N ARG A 592 -15.07 -3.31 -24.65
CA ARG A 592 -14.42 -2.26 -23.84
C ARG A 592 -12.91 -2.11 -24.07
N SER A 593 -12.34 -2.87 -25.01
CA SER A 593 -10.89 -2.83 -25.22
C SER A 593 -10.43 -1.52 -25.83
N LEU A 594 -9.28 -1.05 -25.36
CA LEU A 594 -8.59 0.14 -25.80
C LEU A 594 -7.84 -0.11 -27.11
N THR A 595 -7.49 0.97 -27.81
CA THR A 595 -6.78 0.92 -29.11
C THR A 595 -5.34 1.41 -29.04
N LEU A 596 -4.92 1.96 -27.91
CA LEU A 596 -3.54 2.41 -27.65
C LEU A 596 -3.24 2.29 -26.15
N LYS A 597 -1.97 2.10 -25.79
CA LYS A 597 -1.51 2.08 -24.39
C LYS A 597 -0.96 3.46 -24.02
N ASN A 598 -1.51 4.07 -22.98
CA ASN A 598 -0.92 5.25 -22.36
C ASN A 598 -1.00 5.13 -20.83
N PRO A 599 0.08 4.69 -20.15
CA PRO A 599 0.07 4.45 -18.71
C PRO A 599 -0.12 5.71 -17.86
N VAL A 600 0.15 6.90 -18.41
CA VAL A 600 -0.02 8.18 -17.68
C VAL A 600 -1.50 8.46 -17.44
N TYR A 601 -2.34 8.36 -18.48
CA TYR A 601 -3.77 8.67 -18.39
C TYR A 601 -4.66 7.44 -18.22
N ILE A 602 -4.18 6.28 -18.67
CA ILE A 602 -4.91 5.01 -18.66
C ILE A 602 -3.94 3.94 -18.13
N PRO A 603 -3.55 4.02 -16.84
CA PRO A 603 -2.68 3.03 -16.23
C PRO A 603 -3.33 1.65 -16.28
N ASN A 604 -2.50 0.61 -16.18
CA ASN A 604 -2.95 -0.78 -16.32
C ASN A 604 -3.88 -1.23 -15.21
N ARG A 605 -3.79 -0.61 -14.03
CA ARG A 605 -4.60 -0.90 -12.85
C ARG A 605 -5.37 0.33 -12.44
N MET A 606 -6.60 0.12 -11.95
CA MET A 606 -7.42 1.24 -11.49
C MET A 606 -6.84 1.92 -10.25
N LEU A 607 -6.11 1.16 -9.43
CA LEU A 607 -5.48 1.64 -8.19
C LEU A 607 -4.32 2.60 -8.44
N ASP A 608 -3.75 2.57 -9.65
CA ASP A 608 -2.68 3.49 -10.04
C ASP A 608 -3.26 4.84 -10.52
N GLU A 609 -4.58 4.96 -10.71
CA GLU A 609 -5.24 6.21 -11.15
C GLU A 609 -5.44 7.18 -9.98
N THR A 610 -5.28 8.49 -10.23
CA THR A 610 -5.59 9.51 -9.24
C THR A 610 -7.08 9.87 -9.25
N PHE A 611 -7.75 9.65 -8.12
CA PHE A 611 -9.14 10.07 -7.90
C PHE A 611 -9.27 11.05 -6.74
N THR A 612 -10.22 11.97 -6.86
CA THR A 612 -10.59 12.96 -5.84
C THR A 612 -12.10 13.09 -5.71
N ARG A 613 -12.55 13.41 -4.49
CA ARG A 613 -13.88 14.00 -4.25
C ARG A 613 -13.98 15.35 -4.97
N VAL A 614 -15.22 15.77 -5.22
CA VAL A 614 -15.51 16.98 -5.99
C VAL A 614 -16.54 17.84 -5.24
N ASN A 615 -16.24 19.12 -5.09
CA ASN A 615 -17.16 20.11 -4.54
C ASN A 615 -17.42 21.24 -5.55
N ASN A 616 -18.40 21.04 -6.44
CA ASN A 616 -18.63 21.98 -7.54
C ASN A 616 -19.08 23.38 -7.08
N ARG A 617 -19.51 23.55 -5.83
CA ARG A 617 -19.88 24.86 -5.28
C ARG A 617 -18.68 25.81 -5.22
N ALA A 618 -17.49 25.30 -4.97
CA ALA A 618 -16.25 26.10 -4.89
C ALA A 618 -16.00 26.89 -6.19
N LEU A 619 -16.32 26.32 -7.35
CA LEU A 619 -16.09 26.95 -8.65
C LEU A 619 -17.00 28.15 -8.94
N HIS A 620 -18.08 28.37 -8.19
CA HIS A 620 -18.98 29.52 -8.41
C HIS A 620 -18.26 30.86 -8.22
N VAL A 621 -17.24 30.92 -7.36
CA VAL A 621 -16.43 32.12 -7.08
C VAL A 621 -15.71 32.62 -8.34
N LEU A 622 -15.38 31.73 -9.28
CA LEU A 622 -14.59 32.06 -10.47
C LEU A 622 -15.39 32.83 -11.54
N GLY A 623 -16.72 32.88 -11.44
CA GLY A 623 -17.60 33.70 -12.28
C GLY A 623 -17.27 33.62 -13.78
N SER A 624 -16.84 34.74 -14.38
CA SER A 624 -16.56 34.86 -15.83
C SER A 624 -15.37 34.06 -16.37
N ARG A 625 -14.62 33.37 -15.49
CA ARG A 625 -13.51 32.47 -15.84
C ARG A 625 -13.96 31.05 -16.13
N THR A 626 -15.20 30.70 -15.80
CA THR A 626 -15.75 29.38 -16.09
C THR A 626 -16.72 29.44 -17.28
N ILE A 627 -16.67 28.44 -18.13
CA ILE A 627 -17.63 28.24 -19.22
C ILE A 627 -17.99 26.77 -19.30
N ILE A 628 -19.27 26.48 -19.50
CA ILE A 628 -19.80 25.13 -19.65
C ILE A 628 -20.45 25.03 -21.03
N PHE A 629 -20.14 23.96 -21.75
CA PHE A 629 -20.74 23.62 -23.04
C PHE A 629 -21.27 22.19 -23.03
N SER A 630 -22.51 22.02 -23.45
CA SER A 630 -23.17 20.74 -23.70
C SER A 630 -23.88 20.82 -25.04
N ASP A 631 -23.85 19.76 -25.86
CA ASP A 631 -24.49 19.78 -27.18
C ASP A 631 -26.00 20.05 -27.04
N PRO A 632 -26.51 21.18 -27.58
CA PRO A 632 -27.93 21.53 -27.46
C PRO A 632 -28.86 20.58 -28.23
N ASN A 633 -28.34 19.75 -29.14
CA ASN A 633 -29.15 18.78 -29.90
C ASN A 633 -29.27 17.41 -29.21
N GLN A 634 -28.69 17.26 -28.02
CA GLN A 634 -28.66 16.01 -27.30
C GLN A 634 -30.03 15.68 -26.69
N LYS A 635 -30.52 14.45 -26.87
CA LYS A 635 -31.82 14.00 -26.33
C LYS A 635 -31.77 13.62 -24.85
N THR A 636 -30.59 13.28 -24.34
CA THR A 636 -30.35 12.80 -22.98
C THR A 636 -29.49 13.81 -22.22
N SER A 637 -29.71 13.97 -20.92
CA SER A 637 -28.84 14.80 -20.07
C SER A 637 -27.40 14.28 -20.06
N PRO A 638 -26.37 15.15 -19.98
CA PRO A 638 -24.99 14.71 -19.87
C PRO A 638 -24.75 14.05 -18.51
N ILE A 639 -24.05 12.90 -18.53
CA ILE A 639 -23.68 12.13 -17.33
C ILE A 639 -22.20 12.26 -17.00
N HIS A 640 -21.40 12.76 -17.95
CA HIS A 640 -19.98 13.04 -17.76
C HIS A 640 -19.72 14.53 -17.85
N THR A 641 -18.97 15.04 -16.90
CA THR A 641 -18.40 16.39 -16.94
C THR A 641 -16.89 16.26 -17.06
N ILE A 642 -16.35 16.83 -18.15
CA ILE A 642 -14.92 16.96 -18.35
C ILE A 642 -14.55 18.40 -18.01
N THR A 643 -13.80 18.59 -16.95
CA THR A 643 -13.30 19.90 -16.56
C THR A 643 -11.84 20.04 -16.98
N LEU A 644 -11.50 21.05 -17.79
CA LEU A 644 -10.12 21.38 -18.15
C LEU A 644 -9.74 22.71 -17.50
N VAL A 645 -8.61 22.73 -16.78
CA VAL A 645 -8.07 23.92 -16.12
C VAL A 645 -6.76 24.29 -16.80
N ASP A 646 -6.78 25.39 -17.56
CA ASP A 646 -5.63 25.81 -18.40
C ASP A 646 -5.69 27.32 -18.73
N ASP A 647 -4.59 27.86 -19.26
CA ASP A 647 -4.55 29.18 -19.91
C ASP A 647 -5.03 29.05 -21.36
N PHE A 648 -6.33 29.23 -21.57
CA PHE A 648 -6.96 29.25 -22.90
C PHE A 648 -6.53 30.39 -23.84
N ASN A 649 -5.63 31.28 -23.42
CA ASN A 649 -4.95 32.18 -24.35
C ASN A 649 -3.77 31.50 -25.07
N SER A 650 -3.33 30.34 -24.59
CA SER A 650 -2.21 29.56 -25.11
C SER A 650 -2.60 28.65 -26.28
N TYR A 651 -1.64 28.39 -27.16
CA TYR A 651 -1.84 27.45 -28.28
C TYR A 651 -2.08 26.01 -27.80
N SER A 652 -1.33 25.53 -26.79
CA SER A 652 -1.43 24.16 -26.28
C SER A 652 -2.84 23.86 -25.74
N ALA A 653 -3.38 24.73 -24.87
CA ALA A 653 -4.73 24.57 -24.32
C ALA A 653 -5.80 24.49 -25.42
N VAL A 654 -5.71 25.35 -26.44
CA VAL A 654 -6.67 25.35 -27.56
C VAL A 654 -6.58 24.07 -28.39
N GLN A 655 -5.38 23.49 -28.58
CA GLN A 655 -5.24 22.21 -29.29
C GLN A 655 -5.87 21.04 -28.53
N LYS A 656 -5.66 20.96 -27.21
CA LYS A 656 -6.31 19.95 -26.35
C LYS A 656 -7.83 20.00 -26.52
N ILE A 657 -8.43 21.19 -26.48
CA ILE A 657 -9.87 21.37 -26.65
C ILE A 657 -10.34 21.03 -28.06
N ARG A 658 -9.56 21.37 -29.11
CA ARG A 658 -9.91 20.98 -30.49
C ARG A 658 -9.93 19.47 -30.66
N ALA A 659 -8.99 18.76 -30.05
CA ALA A 659 -8.98 17.30 -30.03
C ALA A 659 -10.21 16.77 -29.29
N LEU A 660 -10.52 17.35 -28.13
CA LEU A 660 -11.65 16.99 -27.30
C LEU A 660 -13.01 17.19 -28.01
N LEU A 661 -13.26 18.36 -28.61
CA LEU A 661 -14.51 18.68 -29.33
C LEU A 661 -14.74 17.85 -30.60
N ARG A 662 -13.69 17.21 -31.14
CA ARG A 662 -13.82 16.30 -32.30
C ARG A 662 -14.35 14.91 -31.91
N ASN A 663 -14.48 14.62 -30.61
CA ASN A 663 -15.09 13.38 -30.14
C ASN A 663 -16.61 13.41 -30.28
N ASN A 664 -17.22 12.30 -30.73
CA ASN A 664 -18.65 12.20 -31.05
C ASN A 664 -19.52 11.64 -29.90
N HIS A 665 -19.10 11.74 -28.63
CA HIS A 665 -19.82 11.15 -27.50
C HIS A 665 -21.08 11.97 -27.13
N LYS A 666 -22.24 11.30 -27.14
CA LYS A 666 -23.57 11.93 -27.02
C LYS A 666 -24.10 12.11 -25.59
N SER A 667 -23.22 12.14 -24.58
CA SER A 667 -23.60 12.28 -23.15
C SER A 667 -22.56 13.03 -22.29
N VAL A 668 -21.83 13.97 -22.88
CA VAL A 668 -20.68 14.64 -22.26
C VAL A 668 -20.91 16.16 -22.19
N SER A 669 -20.61 16.75 -21.05
CA SER A 669 -20.52 18.18 -20.81
C SER A 669 -19.06 18.58 -20.64
N PHE A 670 -18.68 19.72 -21.18
CA PHE A 670 -17.34 20.27 -21.09
C PHE A 670 -17.36 21.53 -20.23
N ARG A 671 -16.57 21.55 -19.16
CA ARG A 671 -16.34 22.71 -18.31
C ARG A 671 -14.90 23.18 -18.50
N LEU A 672 -14.71 24.47 -18.75
CA LEU A 672 -13.38 25.06 -18.87
C LEU A 672 -13.19 26.08 -17.75
N VAL A 673 -12.02 26.05 -17.10
CA VAL A 673 -11.63 26.99 -16.04
C VAL A 673 -10.38 27.76 -16.48
N HIS A 674 -10.54 29.06 -16.72
CA HIS A 674 -9.47 29.91 -17.25
C HIS A 674 -8.63 30.55 -16.15
N VAL A 675 -7.35 30.15 -16.06
CA VAL A 675 -6.38 30.73 -15.11
C VAL A 675 -5.62 31.93 -15.66
N GLY A 676 -5.63 32.14 -16.99
CA GLY A 676 -4.92 33.23 -17.64
C GLY A 676 -5.58 34.61 -17.50
N ASP A 677 -5.02 35.59 -18.22
CA ASP A 677 -5.55 36.96 -18.25
C ASP A 677 -6.93 37.01 -18.92
N LEU A 678 -7.89 37.72 -18.30
CA LEU A 678 -9.21 38.03 -18.86
C LEU A 678 -9.07 39.03 -20.03
N SER A 679 -8.64 38.52 -21.18
CA SER A 679 -8.37 39.30 -22.37
C SER A 679 -9.54 39.29 -23.37
N LYS A 680 -9.51 40.18 -24.36
CA LYS A 680 -10.43 40.09 -25.52
C LYS A 680 -10.33 38.74 -26.24
N SER A 681 -9.18 38.07 -26.16
CA SER A 681 -8.98 36.74 -26.71
C SER A 681 -9.83 35.71 -25.97
N TRP A 682 -9.92 35.80 -24.64
CA TRP A 682 -10.77 34.95 -23.80
C TRP A 682 -12.26 35.19 -24.08
N ASP A 683 -12.69 36.44 -24.26
CA ASP A 683 -14.08 36.74 -24.60
C ASP A 683 -14.47 36.20 -25.99
N ASN A 684 -13.59 36.35 -26.98
CA ASN A 684 -13.79 35.74 -28.30
C ASN A 684 -13.81 34.21 -28.23
N PHE A 685 -12.89 33.62 -27.46
CA PHE A 685 -12.83 32.18 -27.24
C PHE A 685 -14.13 31.69 -26.61
N LYS A 686 -14.63 32.35 -25.56
CA LYS A 686 -15.90 32.00 -24.90
C LYS A 686 -17.05 31.98 -25.89
N MET A 687 -17.19 33.03 -26.70
CA MET A 687 -18.23 33.10 -27.73
C MET A 687 -18.14 31.96 -28.74
N GLU A 688 -16.95 31.64 -29.23
CA GLU A 688 -16.77 30.55 -30.19
C GLU A 688 -17.02 29.17 -29.55
N PHE A 689 -16.46 28.92 -28.37
CA PHE A 689 -16.63 27.66 -27.63
C PHE A 689 -18.10 27.36 -27.31
N SER A 690 -18.90 28.38 -26.97
CA SER A 690 -20.36 28.23 -26.79
C SER A 690 -21.09 27.70 -28.03
N THR A 691 -20.51 27.83 -29.22
CA THR A 691 -21.07 27.27 -30.48
C THR A 691 -20.65 25.82 -30.76
N GLY A 692 -19.77 25.24 -29.94
CA GLY A 692 -19.18 23.92 -30.16
C GLY A 692 -18.12 23.90 -31.27
N LYS A 693 -17.63 25.06 -31.72
CA LYS A 693 -16.61 25.18 -32.78
C LYS A 693 -15.54 26.18 -32.38
N LEU A 694 -14.29 25.89 -32.74
CA LEU A 694 -13.14 26.80 -32.53
C LEU A 694 -12.49 27.15 -33.88
N SER A 695 -12.42 28.44 -34.20
CA SER A 695 -11.75 28.98 -35.38
C SER A 695 -10.22 28.92 -35.24
N GLY A 696 -9.51 29.03 -36.37
CA GLY A 696 -8.05 28.86 -36.42
C GLY A 696 -7.23 29.97 -35.75
N LYS A 697 -7.83 31.15 -35.44
CA LYS A 697 -7.11 32.40 -35.14
C LYS A 697 -7.11 32.84 -33.66
N ILE A 698 -7.63 32.02 -32.75
CA ILE A 698 -7.93 32.45 -31.36
C ILE A 698 -6.70 32.50 -30.44
N ALA A 699 -5.66 31.69 -30.70
CA ALA A 699 -4.46 31.63 -29.85
C ALA A 699 -3.37 32.59 -30.35
N SER A 700 -2.79 33.38 -29.44
CA SER A 700 -1.76 34.37 -29.77
C SER A 700 -0.41 34.14 -29.07
N LYS A 701 -0.40 33.46 -27.92
CA LYS A 701 0.82 33.14 -27.15
C LYS A 701 1.27 31.70 -27.43
N THR A 702 2.52 31.55 -27.88
CA THR A 702 3.20 30.25 -28.01
C THR A 702 3.73 29.74 -26.67
N THR A 703 4.00 30.63 -25.72
CA THR A 703 4.46 30.30 -24.36
C THR A 703 3.27 30.16 -23.41
N VAL A 704 3.22 29.04 -22.68
CA VAL A 704 2.26 28.80 -21.59
C VAL A 704 2.66 29.67 -20.40
N ASN A 705 1.75 30.51 -19.91
CA ASN A 705 1.93 31.22 -18.65
C ASN A 705 0.83 30.77 -17.68
N PHE A 706 0.99 29.56 -17.14
CA PHE A 706 0.03 28.96 -16.21
C PHE A 706 0.24 29.55 -14.80
N ILE A 707 -0.38 30.69 -14.54
CA ILE A 707 -0.34 31.35 -13.22
C ILE A 707 -1.64 31.01 -12.51
N VAL A 708 -1.60 30.02 -11.62
CA VAL A 708 -2.78 29.52 -10.90
C VAL A 708 -2.83 29.98 -9.44
N ASP A 709 -1.73 30.50 -8.89
CA ASP A 709 -1.60 30.85 -7.48
C ASP A 709 -2.80 31.62 -6.90
N PRO A 710 -3.37 32.65 -7.58
CA PRO A 710 -4.55 33.37 -7.07
C PRO A 710 -5.83 32.52 -6.92
N PHE A 711 -5.89 31.36 -7.55
CA PHE A 711 -7.05 30.47 -7.58
C PHE A 711 -6.82 29.16 -6.82
N LEU A 712 -5.63 28.92 -6.27
CA LEU A 712 -5.29 27.65 -5.63
C LEU A 712 -6.25 27.28 -4.50
N ASN A 713 -6.66 28.25 -3.66
CA ASN A 713 -7.63 28.00 -2.58
C ASN A 713 -8.98 27.51 -3.12
N VAL A 714 -9.45 28.09 -4.24
CA VAL A 714 -10.70 27.68 -4.86
C VAL A 714 -10.57 26.27 -5.45
N LEU A 715 -9.42 25.97 -6.05
CA LEU A 715 -9.15 24.66 -6.66
C LEU A 715 -8.93 23.57 -5.62
N SER A 716 -8.25 23.86 -4.49
CA SER A 716 -8.08 22.91 -3.39
C SER A 716 -9.42 22.64 -2.69
N SER A 717 -10.26 23.66 -2.48
CA SER A 717 -11.64 23.44 -1.98
C SER A 717 -12.54 22.70 -2.98
N TRP A 718 -12.25 22.76 -4.28
CA TRP A 718 -12.97 21.99 -5.30
C TRP A 718 -12.50 20.52 -5.35
N LEU A 719 -11.19 20.30 -5.23
CA LEU A 719 -10.51 19.00 -5.36
C LEU A 719 -9.67 18.71 -4.10
N PRO A 720 -10.31 18.36 -2.98
CA PRO A 720 -9.66 18.32 -1.67
C PRO A 720 -8.64 17.20 -1.49
N ASP A 721 -8.69 16.15 -2.33
CA ASP A 721 -7.76 15.03 -2.24
C ASP A 721 -6.50 15.23 -3.12
N ILE A 722 -6.41 16.35 -3.86
CA ILE A 722 -5.30 16.63 -4.77
C ILE A 722 -4.30 17.59 -4.12
N SER A 723 -3.01 17.27 -4.22
CA SER A 723 -1.96 18.11 -3.67
C SER A 723 -1.86 19.46 -4.39
N ILE A 724 -1.52 20.52 -3.65
CA ILE A 724 -1.35 21.87 -4.19
C ILE A 724 -0.31 21.88 -5.33
N LYS A 725 0.76 21.07 -5.22
CA LYS A 725 1.80 20.94 -6.25
C LYS A 725 1.24 20.43 -7.58
N ALA A 726 0.32 19.46 -7.55
CA ALA A 726 -0.32 18.95 -8.76
C ALA A 726 -1.26 19.98 -9.40
N LEU A 727 -1.93 20.82 -8.59
CA LEU A 727 -2.80 21.89 -9.09
C LEU A 727 -2.02 23.04 -9.78
N ARG A 728 -0.71 23.13 -9.58
CA ARG A 728 0.19 24.14 -10.20
C ARG A 728 0.60 23.83 -11.65
N LYS A 729 0.19 22.69 -12.20
CA LYS A 729 0.36 22.35 -13.63
C LYS A 729 -1.01 22.27 -14.30
N PRO A 730 -1.16 22.55 -15.61
CA PRO A 730 -2.42 22.34 -16.33
C PRO A 730 -2.98 20.94 -16.10
N PHE A 731 -4.29 20.80 -15.90
CA PHE A 731 -4.89 19.51 -15.53
C PHE A 731 -6.32 19.35 -16.04
N ALA A 732 -6.79 18.10 -16.07
CA ALA A 732 -8.17 17.76 -16.38
C ALA A 732 -8.78 16.89 -15.29
N VAL A 733 -10.10 17.02 -15.11
CA VAL A 733 -10.90 16.22 -14.19
C VAL A 733 -12.08 15.62 -14.94
N ILE A 734 -12.32 14.31 -14.79
CA ILE A 734 -13.46 13.61 -15.39
C ILE A 734 -14.20 12.88 -14.28
N ASN A 735 -15.33 13.41 -13.83
CA ASN A 735 -16.15 12.82 -12.75
C ASN A 735 -15.31 12.34 -11.54
N GLY A 736 -14.31 13.12 -11.12
CA GLY A 736 -13.41 12.80 -10.01
C GLY A 736 -12.05 12.20 -10.38
N LYS A 737 -11.86 11.67 -11.61
CA LYS A 737 -10.53 11.27 -12.10
C LYS A 737 -9.68 12.50 -12.40
N PHE A 738 -8.51 12.60 -11.82
CA PHE A 738 -7.56 13.71 -12.00
C PHE A 738 -6.32 13.27 -12.79
N PHE A 739 -5.84 14.12 -13.69
CA PHE A 739 -4.52 13.99 -14.29
C PHE A 739 -3.99 15.34 -14.79
N ASN A 740 -2.68 15.53 -14.65
CA ASN A 740 -2.01 16.67 -15.27
C ASN A 740 -1.97 16.49 -16.80
N THR A 741 -2.05 17.58 -17.57
CA THR A 741 -2.25 17.51 -19.02
C THR A 741 -1.02 18.01 -19.78
N ASP A 742 -0.53 17.17 -20.68
CA ASP A 742 0.59 17.48 -21.57
C ASP A 742 0.16 17.59 -23.04
N ASP A 743 1.13 17.81 -23.93
CA ASP A 743 0.91 18.02 -25.37
C ASP A 743 0.48 16.75 -26.13
N ASP A 744 0.57 15.57 -25.52
CA ASP A 744 0.11 14.31 -26.10
C ASP A 744 -1.43 14.22 -26.21
N LEU A 745 -2.17 15.01 -25.41
CA LEU A 745 -3.63 15.16 -25.49
C LEU A 745 -4.13 15.97 -26.70
N TYR A 746 -3.27 16.23 -27.69
CA TYR A 746 -3.69 16.70 -29.01
C TYR A 746 -4.33 15.57 -29.84
N SER A 747 -4.20 14.32 -29.41
CA SER A 747 -4.80 13.15 -30.06
C SER A 747 -6.29 13.01 -29.71
N VAL A 748 -7.15 12.99 -30.75
CA VAL A 748 -8.59 12.70 -30.61
C VAL A 748 -8.81 11.29 -30.08
N GLU A 749 -7.99 10.34 -30.54
CA GLU A 749 -8.09 8.94 -30.15
C GLU A 749 -7.75 8.71 -28.67
N LEU A 750 -6.74 9.43 -28.16
CA LEU A 750 -6.38 9.35 -26.74
C LEU A 750 -7.53 9.84 -25.85
N TRP A 751 -8.14 10.98 -26.19
CA TRP A 751 -9.36 11.45 -25.51
C TRP A 751 -10.49 10.43 -25.57
N HIS A 752 -10.74 9.83 -26.73
CA HIS A 752 -11.76 8.78 -26.87
C HIS A 752 -11.52 7.62 -25.88
N ASN A 753 -10.29 7.12 -25.81
CA ASN A 753 -9.95 6.01 -24.92
C ASN A 753 -10.05 6.38 -23.44
N ILE A 754 -9.63 7.58 -23.06
CA ILE A 754 -9.78 8.08 -21.67
C ILE A 754 -11.27 8.11 -21.29
N LEU A 755 -12.13 8.61 -22.19
CA LEU A 755 -13.56 8.73 -21.94
C LEU A 755 -14.27 7.38 -21.88
N VAL A 756 -13.98 6.47 -22.81
CA VAL A 756 -14.53 5.12 -22.79
C VAL A 756 -14.13 4.40 -21.50
N HIS A 757 -12.85 4.47 -21.13
CA HIS A 757 -12.32 3.83 -19.92
C HIS A 757 -13.01 4.32 -18.64
N HIS A 758 -13.22 5.64 -18.52
CA HIS A 758 -13.87 6.19 -17.33
C HIS A 758 -15.41 6.02 -17.33
N SER A 759 -16.03 5.90 -18.52
CA SER A 759 -17.49 5.91 -18.64
C SER A 759 -18.20 4.76 -17.92
N SER A 760 -17.59 3.57 -17.91
CA SER A 760 -18.14 2.38 -17.27
C SER A 760 -18.47 2.60 -15.79
N ARG A 761 -17.60 3.31 -15.07
CA ARG A 761 -17.72 3.55 -13.61
C ARG A 761 -18.92 4.44 -13.28
N THR A 762 -19.12 5.50 -14.07
CA THR A 762 -20.30 6.37 -13.92
C THR A 762 -21.57 5.59 -14.22
N LEU A 763 -21.56 4.75 -15.27
CA LEU A 763 -22.70 3.93 -15.61
C LEU A 763 -23.06 2.92 -14.51
N ASP A 764 -22.07 2.37 -13.81
CA ASP A 764 -22.31 1.45 -12.69
C ASP A 764 -23.00 2.17 -11.51
N VAL A 765 -22.55 3.39 -11.16
CA VAL A 765 -23.23 4.22 -10.15
C VAL A 765 -24.69 4.49 -10.53
N LEU A 766 -24.93 4.88 -11.79
CA LEU A 766 -26.28 5.17 -12.29
C LEU A 766 -27.17 3.92 -12.34
N LYS A 767 -26.62 2.76 -12.74
CA LYS A 767 -27.33 1.48 -12.71
C LYS A 767 -27.74 1.10 -11.30
N THR A 768 -26.88 1.32 -10.31
CA THR A 768 -27.22 1.08 -8.90
C THR A 768 -28.35 2.00 -8.44
N LEU A 769 -28.26 3.31 -8.72
CA LEU A 769 -29.34 4.25 -8.40
C LEU A 769 -30.67 3.85 -9.04
N HIS A 770 -30.63 3.42 -10.31
CA HIS A 770 -31.80 2.93 -11.01
C HIS A 770 -32.37 1.67 -10.35
N HIS A 771 -31.52 0.72 -9.96
CA HIS A 771 -31.93 -0.53 -9.32
C HIS A 771 -32.63 -0.31 -7.97
N ILE A 772 -32.14 0.65 -7.17
CA ILE A 772 -32.77 1.02 -5.89
C ILE A 772 -33.96 1.98 -6.06
N GLY A 773 -34.34 2.35 -7.29
CA GLY A 773 -35.46 3.23 -7.57
C GLY A 773 -35.21 4.72 -7.26
N ALA A 774 -33.95 5.12 -7.10
CA ALA A 774 -33.55 6.50 -6.78
C ALA A 774 -33.14 7.34 -8.00
N LEU A 775 -33.38 6.83 -9.22
CA LEU A 775 -33.12 7.53 -10.48
C LEU A 775 -34.41 7.66 -11.30
N ASP A 776 -34.88 8.89 -11.49
CA ASP A 776 -35.98 9.25 -12.40
C ASP A 776 -35.40 9.78 -13.73
N GLU A 777 -35.99 9.37 -14.86
CA GLU A 777 -35.58 9.77 -16.21
C GLU A 777 -35.63 11.30 -16.44
N ASN A 778 -36.42 12.02 -15.65
CA ASN A 778 -36.64 13.47 -15.79
C ASN A 778 -35.73 14.36 -14.91
N ILE A 779 -34.95 13.82 -13.97
CA ILE A 779 -34.14 14.60 -13.03
C ILE A 779 -32.69 14.11 -13.02
N MET A 780 -31.91 14.56 -14.00
CA MET A 780 -30.45 14.40 -13.97
C MET A 780 -29.79 15.77 -13.87
N ASN A 781 -29.34 16.14 -12.66
CA ASN A 781 -28.42 17.26 -12.49
C ASN A 781 -26.98 16.75 -12.77
N PRO A 782 -26.32 17.17 -13.86
CA PRO A 782 -24.98 16.67 -14.19
C PRO A 782 -23.94 16.94 -13.10
N SER A 783 -24.09 18.04 -12.36
CA SER A 783 -23.23 18.37 -11.22
C SER A 783 -23.41 17.38 -10.06
N ALA A 784 -24.63 16.92 -9.80
CA ALA A 784 -24.89 15.95 -8.73
C ALA A 784 -24.36 14.56 -9.10
N ILE A 785 -24.46 14.17 -10.37
CA ILE A 785 -23.90 12.93 -10.89
C ILE A 785 -22.37 12.95 -10.82
N GLU A 786 -21.75 14.07 -11.23
CA GLU A 786 -20.30 14.27 -11.13
C GLU A 786 -19.80 14.10 -9.69
N GLU A 787 -20.40 14.80 -8.73
CA GLU A 787 -20.00 14.74 -7.31
C GLU A 787 -20.23 13.36 -6.70
N LEU A 788 -21.39 12.73 -6.94
CA LEU A 788 -21.68 11.40 -6.41
C LEU A 788 -20.73 10.35 -7.01
N THR A 789 -20.51 10.40 -8.33
CA THR A 789 -19.60 9.46 -9.00
C THR A 789 -18.19 9.60 -8.45
N ALA A 790 -17.69 10.83 -8.28
CA ALA A 790 -16.39 11.10 -7.69
C ALA A 790 -16.28 10.53 -6.27
N ALA A 791 -17.27 10.78 -5.42
CA ALA A 791 -17.32 10.29 -4.05
C ALA A 791 -17.35 8.75 -3.98
N VAL A 792 -18.20 8.10 -4.79
CA VAL A 792 -18.31 6.62 -4.83
C VAL A 792 -17.01 5.99 -5.32
N ILE A 793 -16.43 6.51 -6.41
CA ILE A 793 -15.18 5.97 -6.97
C ILE A 793 -14.05 6.09 -5.94
N LYS A 794 -13.91 7.26 -5.29
CA LYS A 794 -12.91 7.47 -4.24
C LYS A 794 -13.13 6.52 -3.05
N TYR A 795 -14.38 6.36 -2.61
CA TYR A 795 -14.74 5.53 -1.46
C TYR A 795 -14.49 4.04 -1.67
N VAL A 796 -14.74 3.54 -2.89
CA VAL A 796 -14.66 2.11 -3.20
C VAL A 796 -13.29 1.71 -3.76
N HIS A 797 -12.73 2.47 -4.70
CA HIS A 797 -11.45 2.11 -5.32
C HIS A 797 -10.24 2.46 -4.43
N HIS A 798 -10.25 3.63 -3.77
CA HIS A 798 -9.17 4.06 -2.86
C HIS A 798 -9.52 3.77 -1.39
N GLY A 799 -10.46 2.84 -1.15
CA GLY A 799 -10.97 2.52 0.17
C GLY A 799 -9.87 2.10 1.16
N TYR A 800 -8.84 1.39 0.71
CA TYR A 800 -7.71 0.97 1.54
C TYR A 800 -6.44 1.84 1.36
N LEU A 801 -6.40 2.73 0.35
CA LEU A 801 -5.33 3.72 0.14
C LEU A 801 -5.63 5.00 0.94
N VAL A 802 -5.70 4.89 2.26
CA VAL A 802 -6.18 5.98 3.12
C VAL A 802 -5.07 6.97 3.51
N LEU A 803 -3.84 6.49 3.67
CA LEU A 803 -2.70 7.32 4.09
C LEU A 803 -2.07 8.12 2.93
N ASN A 804 -2.49 7.87 1.68
CA ASN A 804 -1.97 8.51 0.46
C ASN A 804 -0.45 8.32 0.22
N ASN A 805 0.12 7.19 0.66
CA ASN A 805 1.55 6.85 0.50
C ASN A 805 1.90 6.25 -0.87
N GLY A 806 1.01 6.29 -1.85
CA GLY A 806 1.18 5.61 -3.13
C GLY A 806 0.89 4.11 -3.04
N ILE A 807 1.66 3.30 -3.77
CA ILE A 807 1.43 1.87 -3.95
C ILE A 807 1.86 1.09 -2.68
N PRO A 808 0.95 0.31 -2.06
CA PRO A 808 1.31 -0.47 -0.89
C PRO A 808 2.02 -1.78 -1.29
N TYR A 809 3.24 -1.98 -0.80
CA TYR A 809 4.03 -3.19 -1.02
C TYR A 809 3.93 -4.14 0.19
N THR A 810 3.03 -5.13 0.12
CA THR A 810 2.81 -6.09 1.22
C THR A 810 2.63 -7.51 0.70
N THR A 811 2.78 -8.49 1.61
CA THR A 811 2.46 -9.91 1.31
C THR A 811 0.97 -10.25 1.43
N GLU A 812 0.18 -9.38 2.04
CA GLU A 812 -1.22 -9.60 2.36
C GLU A 812 -2.09 -9.01 1.24
N SER A 813 -2.93 -9.83 0.62
CA SER A 813 -3.95 -9.32 -0.28
C SER A 813 -5.08 -8.68 0.53
N SER A 814 -5.57 -7.52 0.11
CA SER A 814 -6.82 -6.95 0.61
C SER A 814 -7.96 -7.33 -0.34
N MET A 815 -9.12 -7.69 0.21
CA MET A 815 -10.31 -7.83 -0.61
C MET A 815 -10.91 -6.45 -0.96
N PRO A 816 -11.51 -6.31 -2.15
CA PRO A 816 -12.51 -5.28 -2.43
C PRO A 816 -13.50 -5.09 -1.29
N ARG A 817 -14.05 -3.88 -1.16
CA ARG A 817 -15.17 -3.63 -0.24
C ARG A 817 -16.34 -4.56 -0.56
N VAL A 818 -16.80 -5.31 0.43
CA VAL A 818 -17.91 -6.28 0.32
C VAL A 818 -19.04 -5.94 1.27
N SER A 819 -20.27 -6.30 0.90
CA SER A 819 -21.41 -6.23 1.81
C SER A 819 -21.36 -7.42 2.77
N LEU A 820 -21.35 -7.15 4.07
CA LEU A 820 -21.36 -8.17 5.12
C LEU A 820 -22.76 -8.42 5.69
N SER A 821 -23.81 -7.88 5.07
CA SER A 821 -25.20 -7.97 5.56
C SER A 821 -25.70 -9.41 5.75
N GLU A 822 -25.14 -10.38 5.02
CA GLU A 822 -25.50 -11.80 5.19
C GLU A 822 -25.01 -12.42 6.52
N LEU A 823 -24.09 -11.75 7.22
CA LEU A 823 -23.54 -12.17 8.49
C LEU A 823 -24.29 -11.61 9.71
N GLU A 824 -25.20 -10.65 9.51
CA GLU A 824 -25.89 -9.94 10.61
C GLU A 824 -26.58 -10.88 11.60
N GLU A 825 -27.13 -12.01 11.13
CA GLU A 825 -27.77 -13.03 11.98
C GLU A 825 -26.78 -13.77 12.90
N TYR A 826 -25.48 -13.68 12.63
CA TYR A 826 -24.39 -14.36 13.34
C TYR A 826 -23.44 -13.39 14.06
N THR A 827 -23.71 -12.08 14.01
CA THR A 827 -22.89 -11.06 14.66
C THR A 827 -23.42 -10.70 16.04
N ILE A 828 -22.51 -10.57 16.99
CA ILE A 828 -22.74 -9.95 18.29
C ILE A 828 -22.38 -8.46 18.17
N THR A 829 -23.33 -7.58 18.46
CA THR A 829 -23.28 -6.18 18.03
C THR A 829 -23.40 -5.21 19.20
N SER A 830 -22.55 -4.18 19.21
CA SER A 830 -22.65 -3.05 20.15
C SER A 830 -23.88 -2.19 19.83
N ARG A 831 -24.55 -1.64 20.85
CA ARG A 831 -25.66 -0.70 20.63
C ARG A 831 -25.11 0.64 20.09
N SER A 832 -25.61 1.10 18.95
CA SER A 832 -25.38 2.46 18.45
C SER A 832 -26.58 2.90 17.61
N ASP A 833 -27.24 3.98 18.03
CA ASP A 833 -28.42 4.53 17.35
C ASP A 833 -28.04 5.50 16.21
N GLN A 834 -26.78 5.89 16.11
CA GLN A 834 -26.26 6.90 15.16
C GLN A 834 -24.94 6.46 14.50
N SER A 835 -24.77 5.16 14.25
CA SER A 835 -23.52 4.64 13.71
C SER A 835 -23.24 5.16 12.29
N VAL A 836 -22.08 5.81 12.12
CA VAL A 836 -21.53 6.20 10.81
C VAL A 836 -20.48 5.19 10.35
N ILE A 837 -19.75 4.60 11.31
CA ILE A 837 -18.74 3.58 11.05
C ILE A 837 -19.21 2.25 11.63
N ASN A 838 -19.14 1.21 10.81
CA ASN A 838 -19.28 -0.17 11.25
C ASN A 838 -17.92 -0.89 11.22
N VAL A 839 -17.46 -1.36 12.37
CA VAL A 839 -16.25 -2.17 12.54
C VAL A 839 -16.67 -3.62 12.76
N THR A 840 -16.57 -4.43 11.72
CA THR A 840 -16.93 -5.86 11.77
C THR A 840 -15.68 -6.71 11.94
N LEU A 841 -15.65 -7.55 12.97
CA LEU A 841 -14.56 -8.45 13.31
C LEU A 841 -14.99 -9.89 13.02
N LEU A 842 -14.34 -10.53 12.05
CA LEU A 842 -14.48 -11.96 11.81
C LEU A 842 -13.30 -12.65 12.49
N LEU A 843 -13.56 -13.30 13.62
CA LEU A 843 -12.52 -13.78 14.52
C LEU A 843 -12.67 -15.29 14.77
N ASP A 844 -11.58 -16.02 14.63
CA ASP A 844 -11.44 -17.34 15.23
C ASP A 844 -11.03 -17.14 16.71
N PRO A 845 -11.82 -17.60 17.69
CA PRO A 845 -11.56 -17.33 19.11
C PRO A 845 -10.22 -17.84 19.63
N VAL A 846 -9.65 -18.87 19.01
CA VAL A 846 -8.40 -19.49 19.43
C VAL A 846 -7.23 -19.15 18.53
N GLU A 847 -7.39 -18.24 17.56
CA GLU A 847 -6.31 -17.79 16.69
C GLU A 847 -5.44 -16.69 17.34
N GLU A 848 -4.14 -16.69 17.08
CA GLU A 848 -3.20 -15.71 17.64
C GLU A 848 -3.45 -14.25 17.17
N ARG A 849 -3.92 -14.05 15.93
CA ARG A 849 -4.26 -12.73 15.37
C ARG A 849 -5.43 -12.07 16.11
N THR A 850 -6.34 -12.87 16.65
CA THR A 850 -7.51 -12.41 17.42
C THR A 850 -7.11 -11.54 18.61
N GLN A 851 -6.00 -11.87 19.29
CA GLN A 851 -5.49 -11.06 20.41
C GLN A 851 -5.22 -9.61 19.97
N ARG A 852 -4.53 -9.43 18.84
CA ARG A 852 -4.18 -8.11 18.30
C ARG A 852 -5.42 -7.37 17.79
N LEU A 853 -6.30 -8.06 17.07
CA LEU A 853 -7.53 -7.45 16.54
C LEU A 853 -8.46 -6.96 17.66
N LEU A 854 -8.64 -7.75 18.73
CA LEU A 854 -9.43 -7.33 19.90
C LEU A 854 -8.81 -6.13 20.61
N TYR A 855 -7.47 -6.09 20.71
CA TYR A 855 -6.76 -4.94 21.28
C TYR A 855 -7.00 -3.67 20.46
N LEU A 856 -6.75 -3.73 19.16
CA LEU A 856 -6.92 -2.58 18.26
C LEU A 856 -8.36 -2.08 18.24
N SER A 857 -9.35 -2.98 18.17
CA SER A 857 -10.76 -2.59 18.22
C SER A 857 -11.17 -1.97 19.54
N SER A 858 -10.54 -2.37 20.65
CA SER A 858 -10.82 -1.76 21.96
C SER A 858 -10.42 -0.29 22.05
N LEU A 859 -9.53 0.19 21.16
CA LEU A 859 -9.10 1.59 21.12
C LEU A 859 -10.21 2.54 20.65
N LEU A 860 -11.18 2.04 19.89
CA LEU A 860 -12.14 2.85 19.14
C LEU A 860 -13.59 2.44 19.36
N LYS A 861 -13.85 1.30 20.04
CA LYS A 861 -15.20 0.79 20.28
C LYS A 861 -16.10 1.74 21.08
N ASP A 862 -15.50 2.58 21.93
CA ASP A 862 -16.22 3.49 22.83
C ASP A 862 -16.64 4.81 22.15
N LEU A 863 -16.28 5.00 20.88
CA LEU A 863 -16.70 6.17 20.10
C LEU A 863 -18.19 6.04 19.72
N PRO A 864 -19.04 7.06 19.96
CA PRO A 864 -20.50 6.92 19.88
C PRO A 864 -21.04 6.64 18.47
N PHE A 865 -20.28 7.01 17.44
CA PHE A 865 -20.61 6.83 16.02
C PHE A 865 -19.96 5.56 15.42
N VAL A 866 -19.26 4.76 16.24
CA VAL A 866 -18.68 3.48 15.87
C VAL A 866 -19.57 2.36 16.39
N LYS A 867 -20.06 1.53 15.47
CA LYS A 867 -20.73 0.27 15.78
C LYS A 867 -19.71 -0.85 15.62
N THR A 868 -19.50 -1.65 16.66
CA THR A 868 -18.62 -2.82 16.62
C THR A 868 -19.46 -4.09 16.54
N GLU A 869 -19.10 -4.97 15.62
CA GLU A 869 -19.76 -6.25 15.36
C GLU A 869 -18.72 -7.37 15.42
N VAL A 870 -19.04 -8.48 16.09
CA VAL A 870 -18.16 -9.64 16.23
C VAL A 870 -18.85 -10.88 15.70
N ALA A 871 -18.28 -11.50 14.67
CA ALA A 871 -18.67 -12.82 14.19
C ALA A 871 -17.60 -13.85 14.58
N LEU A 872 -18.01 -14.86 15.34
CA LEU A 872 -17.12 -15.95 15.78
C LEU A 872 -17.08 -17.04 14.71
N VAL A 873 -15.89 -17.27 14.14
CA VAL A 873 -15.65 -18.24 13.05
C VAL A 873 -14.68 -19.31 13.56
N PRO A 874 -15.16 -20.32 14.30
CA PRO A 874 -14.26 -21.27 14.95
C PRO A 874 -13.83 -22.42 14.04
N THR A 875 -12.62 -22.92 14.30
CA THR A 875 -12.01 -24.08 13.67
C THR A 875 -12.56 -25.39 14.25
N ALA A 876 -13.20 -26.20 13.40
CA ALA A 876 -13.83 -27.46 13.81
C ALA A 876 -12.83 -28.55 14.29
N ASN A 877 -11.59 -28.52 13.82
CA ASN A 877 -10.58 -29.52 14.18
C ASN A 877 -9.18 -28.89 14.25
N LEU A 878 -8.72 -28.63 15.47
CA LEU A 878 -7.38 -28.12 15.73
C LEU A 878 -6.36 -29.27 15.67
N THR A 879 -5.32 -29.08 14.85
CA THR A 879 -4.21 -30.04 14.72
C THR A 879 -2.93 -29.57 15.40
N LEU A 880 -2.87 -28.30 15.78
CA LEU A 880 -1.69 -27.64 16.35
C LEU A 880 -2.14 -26.73 17.49
N ASN A 881 -1.27 -26.54 18.48
CA ASN A 881 -1.51 -25.58 19.55
C ASN A 881 -1.46 -24.15 18.97
N PRO A 882 -2.56 -23.38 19.02
CA PRO A 882 -2.67 -22.22 18.15
C PRO A 882 -1.97 -20.97 18.70
N VAL A 883 -2.05 -20.68 20.01
CA VAL A 883 -1.49 -19.46 20.61
C VAL A 883 -0.38 -19.77 21.62
N HIS A 884 0.79 -19.16 21.43
CA HIS A 884 2.03 -19.41 22.20
C HIS A 884 2.47 -18.19 23.02
N ARG A 885 1.57 -17.24 23.28
CA ARG A 885 1.90 -15.99 23.98
C ARG A 885 0.77 -15.48 24.85
N PHE A 886 1.14 -14.76 25.89
CA PHE A 886 0.26 -13.81 26.57
C PHE A 886 0.28 -12.48 25.80
N TYR A 887 -0.84 -11.78 25.79
CA TYR A 887 -0.97 -10.51 25.06
C TYR A 887 -1.62 -9.45 25.94
N ASN A 888 -0.92 -8.34 26.17
CA ASN A 888 -1.33 -7.22 27.02
C ASN A 888 -1.97 -7.64 28.38
N ALA A 889 -1.49 -8.76 28.94
CA ALA A 889 -2.00 -9.30 30.18
C ALA A 889 -1.48 -8.45 31.36
N SER A 890 -2.37 -8.12 32.28
CA SER A 890 -2.09 -7.30 33.46
C SER A 890 -0.98 -7.92 34.32
N THR A 891 0.24 -7.39 34.18
CA THR A 891 1.36 -7.34 35.15
C THR A 891 1.74 -8.62 35.93
N GLY A 892 3.03 -9.01 35.86
CA GLY A 892 3.65 -10.08 36.66
C GLY A 892 4.48 -11.09 35.85
N ILE A 893 4.48 -10.96 34.53
CA ILE A 893 5.06 -11.93 33.60
C ILE A 893 6.57 -11.70 33.37
N SER A 894 7.10 -10.50 33.70
CA SER A 894 8.52 -10.14 33.48
C SER A 894 9.53 -11.06 34.17
N ASP A 895 9.12 -11.75 35.25
CA ASP A 895 10.04 -12.49 36.13
C ASP A 895 10.10 -14.00 35.83
N ASN A 896 9.30 -14.51 34.87
CA ASN A 896 9.14 -15.95 34.60
C ASN A 896 9.97 -16.46 33.40
N GLY A 897 10.89 -15.65 32.85
CA GLY A 897 11.77 -16.05 31.74
C GLY A 897 11.04 -16.19 30.40
N PHE A 898 9.98 -15.39 30.17
CA PHE A 898 9.33 -15.26 28.86
C PHE A 898 10.08 -14.25 27.98
N LEU A 899 9.89 -14.35 26.67
CA LEU A 899 10.37 -13.34 25.72
C LEU A 899 9.33 -12.22 25.63
N SER A 900 9.62 -11.09 26.27
CA SER A 900 8.76 -9.91 26.29
C SER A 900 9.14 -8.91 25.21
N GLU A 901 8.19 -8.57 24.36
CA GLU A 901 8.34 -7.68 23.20
C GLU A 901 7.14 -6.75 23.09
N PHE A 902 7.38 -5.46 22.82
CA PHE A 902 6.30 -4.52 22.50
C PHE A 902 5.98 -4.62 21.00
N ASP A 903 4.69 -4.63 20.66
CA ASP A 903 4.20 -4.63 19.27
C ASP A 903 4.21 -3.19 18.73
N TYR A 904 5.39 -2.67 18.43
CA TYR A 904 5.55 -1.33 17.87
C TYR A 904 4.93 -1.23 16.46
N PRO A 905 4.42 -0.05 16.05
CA PRO A 905 4.11 0.25 14.66
C PRO A 905 5.27 -0.11 13.74
N HIS A 906 4.97 -0.63 12.55
CA HIS A 906 5.99 -1.17 11.63
C HIS A 906 7.02 -0.13 11.17
N ASN A 907 6.62 1.14 11.13
CA ASN A 907 7.45 2.28 10.75
C ASN A 907 8.22 2.88 11.95
N ILE A 908 8.22 2.22 13.12
CA ILE A 908 8.99 2.65 14.29
C ILE A 908 10.03 1.57 14.61
N ASN A 909 11.29 1.98 14.68
CA ASN A 909 12.36 1.08 15.09
C ASN A 909 12.27 0.81 16.62
N PRO A 910 12.07 -0.44 17.06
CA PRO A 910 11.93 -0.76 18.47
C PRO A 910 13.18 -0.44 19.31
N ASP A 911 14.36 -0.42 18.69
CA ASP A 911 15.62 -0.24 19.40
C ASP A 911 15.88 1.22 19.77
N ASP A 912 15.84 2.14 18.82
CA ASP A 912 16.17 3.55 19.05
C ASP A 912 14.95 4.50 18.96
N LYS A 913 13.77 3.96 18.65
CA LYS A 913 12.52 4.69 18.42
C LYS A 913 12.57 5.68 17.25
N SER A 914 13.51 5.50 16.33
CA SER A 914 13.55 6.23 15.06
C SER A 914 12.36 5.86 14.18
N ILE A 915 11.95 6.82 13.34
CA ILE A 915 10.90 6.64 12.35
C ILE A 915 11.55 6.12 11.08
N ILE A 916 10.98 5.05 10.54
CA ILE A 916 11.42 4.42 9.31
C ILE A 916 10.69 5.05 8.13
N ILE A 917 11.47 5.58 7.19
CA ILE A 917 11.03 6.07 5.90
C ILE A 917 11.34 4.98 4.87
N GLU A 918 10.33 4.58 4.11
CA GLU A 918 10.52 3.64 3.01
C GLU A 918 10.74 4.39 1.71
N ALA A 919 11.75 4.01 0.94
CA ALA A 919 11.98 4.54 -0.40
C ALA A 919 12.00 3.42 -1.45
N HIS A 920 11.49 3.72 -2.64
CA HIS A 920 11.34 2.78 -3.76
C HIS A 920 12.00 3.34 -5.00
N VAL A 921 13.02 2.66 -5.51
CA VAL A 921 13.89 3.15 -6.59
C VAL A 921 13.57 2.49 -7.94
N PHE A 922 13.25 3.32 -8.93
CA PHE A 922 12.92 2.92 -10.30
C PHE A 922 13.82 3.60 -11.32
N ASP A 923 13.93 3.04 -12.52
CA ASP A 923 14.54 3.76 -13.63
C ASP A 923 13.65 4.94 -14.04
N GLU A 924 14.23 5.99 -14.61
CA GLU A 924 13.47 7.15 -15.07
C GLU A 924 12.37 6.79 -16.09
N GLY A 925 12.64 5.79 -16.94
CA GLY A 925 11.73 5.31 -17.97
C GLY A 925 10.62 4.38 -17.47
N ASP A 926 10.73 3.89 -16.23
CA ASP A 926 9.75 2.97 -15.67
C ASP A 926 8.45 3.71 -15.32
N ASP A 927 7.32 3.04 -15.59
CA ASP A 927 6.02 3.45 -15.07
C ASP A 927 6.02 3.23 -13.55
N VAL A 928 5.21 3.98 -12.79
CA VAL A 928 4.96 3.64 -11.37
C VAL A 928 3.64 2.91 -11.30
N SER A 929 3.68 1.60 -11.03
CA SER A 929 2.52 0.73 -11.03
C SER A 929 2.67 -0.43 -10.07
N ILE A 930 1.57 -0.86 -9.46
CA ILE A 930 1.53 -2.03 -8.57
C ILE A 930 1.92 -3.35 -9.27
N ASP A 931 1.91 -3.39 -10.60
CA ASP A 931 2.36 -4.56 -11.36
C ASP A 931 3.89 -4.66 -11.49
N ILE A 932 4.64 -3.62 -11.10
CA ILE A 932 6.11 -3.60 -11.18
C ILE A 932 6.70 -4.11 -9.86
N ILE A 933 7.37 -5.27 -9.95
CA ILE A 933 7.92 -5.99 -8.80
C ILE A 933 9.44 -5.81 -8.70
N ASP A 934 10.11 -5.55 -9.82
CA ASP A 934 11.55 -5.31 -9.86
C ASP A 934 11.79 -3.81 -10.00
N GLY A 935 12.61 -3.25 -9.10
CA GLY A 935 13.20 -1.93 -9.21
C GLY A 935 14.72 -2.02 -9.42
N LEU A 936 15.42 -0.90 -9.24
CA LEU A 936 16.86 -0.84 -9.42
C LEU A 936 17.61 -1.22 -8.14
N ALA A 937 18.46 -2.24 -8.21
CA ALA A 937 19.27 -2.71 -7.09
C ALA A 937 20.61 -1.98 -6.96
N GLY A 938 21.09 -1.81 -5.73
CA GLY A 938 22.43 -1.29 -5.42
C GLY A 938 22.60 0.23 -5.62
N VAL A 939 21.49 0.97 -5.73
CA VAL A 939 21.45 2.42 -5.70
C VAL A 939 21.59 2.87 -4.25
N CYS A 940 22.55 3.76 -3.99
CA CYS A 940 22.80 4.27 -2.65
C CYS A 940 22.13 5.62 -2.47
N LEU A 941 21.16 5.70 -1.57
CA LEU A 941 20.47 6.93 -1.20
C LEU A 941 21.01 7.45 0.14
N GLN A 942 21.10 8.77 0.27
CA GLN A 942 21.37 9.45 1.53
C GLN A 942 20.24 10.42 1.85
N LEU A 943 19.72 10.32 3.08
CA LEU A 943 18.73 11.23 3.65
C LEU A 943 19.45 12.43 4.25
N MET A 944 18.97 13.63 3.93
CA MET A 944 19.56 14.87 4.43
C MET A 944 18.53 15.77 5.10
N ASP A 945 18.97 16.47 6.14
CA ASP A 945 18.20 17.54 6.76
C ASP A 945 18.18 18.81 5.88
N ASN A 946 17.36 19.79 6.27
CA ASN A 946 17.27 21.07 5.57
C ASN A 946 18.58 21.89 5.59
N ALA A 947 19.51 21.58 6.51
CA ALA A 947 20.83 22.21 6.59
C ALA A 947 21.88 21.52 5.69
N GLY A 948 21.53 20.40 5.04
CA GLY A 948 22.41 19.62 4.18
C GLY A 948 23.29 18.61 4.93
N ASN A 949 23.01 18.31 6.20
CA ASN A 949 23.69 17.25 6.92
C ASN A 949 23.07 15.89 6.59
N VAL A 950 23.91 14.86 6.42
CA VAL A 950 23.45 13.49 6.19
C VAL A 950 22.94 12.88 7.51
N ILE A 951 21.69 12.42 7.50
CA ILE A 951 21.04 11.74 8.62
C ILE A 951 21.31 10.24 8.56
N ASP A 952 21.01 9.62 7.42
CA ASP A 952 21.12 8.18 7.22
C ASP A 952 21.39 7.82 5.74
N LYS A 953 21.83 6.59 5.50
CA LYS A 953 22.10 6.05 4.15
C LYS A 953 21.53 4.65 3.99
N GLY A 954 20.96 4.38 2.81
CA GLY A 954 20.38 3.08 2.48
C GLY A 954 20.77 2.60 1.09
N LEU A 955 20.81 1.28 0.90
CA LEU A 955 21.02 0.64 -0.39
C LEU A 955 19.73 0.00 -0.89
N SER A 956 19.43 0.18 -2.18
CA SER A 956 18.21 -0.36 -2.78
C SER A 956 18.30 -1.85 -3.08
N MET A 957 17.22 -2.57 -2.77
CA MET A 957 17.00 -3.94 -3.22
C MET A 957 16.50 -3.96 -4.66
N LYS A 958 16.66 -5.10 -5.33
CA LYS A 958 15.96 -5.33 -6.60
C LYS A 958 14.45 -5.45 -6.39
N SER A 959 14.02 -6.14 -5.35
CA SER A 959 12.60 -6.28 -5.02
C SER A 959 12.01 -4.91 -4.67
N PHE A 960 11.08 -4.43 -5.52
CA PHE A 960 10.36 -3.17 -5.41
C PHE A 960 11.24 -1.91 -5.32
N GLY A 961 12.52 -2.00 -5.66
CA GLY A 961 13.47 -0.91 -5.45
C GLY A 961 13.64 -0.52 -3.97
N TYR A 962 13.29 -1.42 -3.03
CA TYR A 962 13.09 -1.08 -1.62
C TYR A 962 14.37 -0.62 -0.92
N VAL A 963 14.27 0.50 -0.19
CA VAL A 963 15.29 1.11 0.65
C VAL A 963 14.65 1.49 1.98
N GLN A 964 15.36 1.25 3.07
CA GLN A 964 14.98 1.72 4.40
C GLN A 964 15.89 2.87 4.83
N LEU A 965 15.31 3.95 5.35
CA LEU A 965 16.03 5.09 5.92
C LEU A 965 15.48 5.41 7.32
N SER A 966 16.36 5.64 8.28
CA SER A 966 16.01 5.98 9.67
C SER A 966 16.04 7.48 9.89
N LEU A 967 14.97 8.01 10.48
CA LEU A 967 14.83 9.39 10.91
C LEU A 967 14.73 9.44 12.45
N PRO A 968 15.73 10.02 13.15
CA PRO A 968 15.76 10.02 14.62
C PRO A 968 14.59 10.75 15.28
N SER A 969 14.05 11.78 14.63
CA SER A 969 12.94 12.61 15.11
C SER A 969 12.23 13.28 13.95
N LEU A 970 10.94 13.60 14.14
CA LEU A 970 10.15 14.32 13.15
C LEU A 970 10.86 15.60 12.66
N GLN A 971 10.86 15.80 11.34
CA GLN A 971 11.62 16.88 10.71
C GLN A 971 11.00 17.28 9.37
N LYS A 972 11.20 18.55 8.99
CA LYS A 972 10.69 19.14 7.74
C LYS A 972 11.83 19.52 6.79
N GLY A 973 11.51 19.64 5.50
CA GLY A 973 12.46 20.02 4.46
C GLY A 973 13.52 18.95 4.18
N LEU A 974 13.17 17.68 4.38
CA LEU A 974 14.05 16.55 4.12
C LEU A 974 14.30 16.41 2.61
N LYS A 975 15.52 16.02 2.26
CA LYS A 975 15.97 15.80 0.88
C LYS A 975 16.62 14.44 0.72
N LEU A 976 16.55 13.92 -0.49
CA LEU A 976 17.24 12.69 -0.88
C LEU A 976 18.26 13.00 -1.97
N GLU A 977 19.45 12.47 -1.79
CA GLU A 977 20.53 12.53 -2.78
C GLU A 977 21.15 11.14 -2.95
N ASN A 978 21.89 10.96 -4.05
CA ASN A 978 22.70 9.76 -4.21
C ASN A 978 23.98 9.86 -3.42
N CYS A 979 24.32 8.79 -2.71
CA CYS A 979 25.53 8.73 -1.90
C CYS A 979 26.79 8.42 -2.73
N ASP A 980 26.61 7.93 -3.98
CA ASP A 980 27.69 7.64 -4.94
C ASP A 980 27.37 8.21 -6.34
N SER A 981 28.38 8.28 -7.21
CA SER A 981 28.26 8.90 -8.54
C SER A 981 27.67 7.97 -9.60
N SER A 982 27.27 6.74 -9.27
CA SER A 982 26.83 5.73 -10.27
C SER A 982 25.44 6.05 -10.86
N TYR A 983 24.65 6.81 -10.12
CA TYR A 983 23.30 7.20 -10.48
C TYR A 983 23.10 8.69 -10.23
N GLU A 984 22.12 9.28 -10.90
CA GLU A 984 21.59 10.62 -10.65
C GLU A 984 20.09 10.50 -10.34
N ILE A 985 19.62 11.16 -9.28
CA ILE A 985 18.18 11.24 -8.99
C ILE A 985 17.57 12.23 -10.00
N THR A 986 16.64 11.76 -10.81
CA THR A 986 15.97 12.59 -11.82
C THR A 986 14.66 13.16 -11.29
N ALA A 987 13.95 12.41 -10.45
CA ALA A 987 12.71 12.85 -9.85
C ALA A 987 12.39 12.10 -8.54
N LEU A 988 11.56 12.73 -7.71
CA LEU A 988 11.13 12.24 -6.40
C LEU A 988 9.63 12.48 -6.23
N SER A 989 8.89 11.56 -5.63
CA SER A 989 7.47 11.74 -5.28
C SER A 989 7.13 11.11 -3.95
N THR A 990 6.28 11.78 -3.16
CA THR A 990 5.66 11.24 -1.92
C THR A 990 4.28 10.64 -2.17
N MET A 991 3.72 10.83 -3.37
CA MET A 991 2.40 10.36 -3.78
C MET A 991 2.53 9.76 -5.18
N ALA A 992 3.06 8.54 -5.25
CA ALA A 992 3.42 7.92 -6.53
C ALA A 992 2.26 7.07 -7.06
N GLU A 993 1.26 7.77 -7.59
CA GLU A 993 0.27 7.25 -8.52
C GLU A 993 0.78 7.49 -9.97
N ALA A 994 0.03 7.10 -11.00
CA ALA A 994 0.45 7.19 -12.40
C ALA A 994 0.85 8.62 -12.86
N ASN A 995 0.31 9.66 -12.22
CA ASN A 995 0.64 11.06 -12.52
C ASN A 995 2.04 11.49 -12.02
N TYR A 996 2.65 10.72 -11.10
CA TYR A 996 3.97 10.96 -10.49
C TYR A 996 4.26 12.44 -10.18
N ILE A 997 3.71 12.94 -9.07
CA ILE A 997 3.83 14.36 -8.70
C ILE A 997 5.22 14.62 -8.10
N GLU A 998 6.07 15.29 -8.87
CA GLU A 998 7.46 15.57 -8.49
C GLU A 998 7.58 16.56 -7.32
N VAL A 999 8.50 16.28 -6.41
CA VAL A 999 8.83 17.11 -5.25
C VAL A 999 10.35 17.26 -5.09
N GLU A 1000 10.83 18.43 -4.64
CA GLU A 1000 12.27 18.63 -4.35
C GLU A 1000 12.63 18.26 -2.90
N SER A 1001 11.66 18.41 -2.00
CA SER A 1001 11.77 18.07 -0.58
C SER A 1001 10.43 17.61 -0.05
N PHE A 1002 10.47 16.92 1.09
CA PHE A 1002 9.30 16.39 1.78
C PHE A 1002 9.41 16.56 3.30
N ASP A 1003 8.29 16.45 3.99
CA ASP A 1003 8.18 16.62 5.43
C ASP A 1003 7.75 15.29 6.07
N VAL A 1004 8.31 14.98 7.24
CA VAL A 1004 7.84 13.91 8.12
C VAL A 1004 7.44 14.58 9.43
N ASP A 1005 6.22 15.08 9.46
CA ASP A 1005 5.67 15.90 10.54
C ASP A 1005 4.77 15.13 11.51
N ASN A 1006 4.58 13.83 11.29
CA ASN A 1006 3.88 12.95 12.20
C ASN A 1006 4.42 11.50 12.11
N SER A 1007 4.02 10.65 13.05
CA SER A 1007 4.50 9.26 13.15
C SER A 1007 3.75 8.26 12.27
N LEU A 1008 2.90 8.71 11.33
CA LEU A 1008 2.28 7.81 10.36
C LEU A 1008 3.34 7.32 9.35
N PRO A 1009 3.14 6.14 8.74
CA PRO A 1009 4.06 5.61 7.73
C PRO A 1009 4.29 6.62 6.60
N THR A 1010 5.54 6.74 6.13
CA THR A 1010 5.91 7.63 5.02
C THR A 1010 6.64 6.82 3.94
N GLN A 1011 6.20 6.95 2.70
CA GLN A 1011 6.82 6.28 1.55
C GLN A 1011 7.22 7.29 0.48
N ILE A 1012 8.35 7.01 -0.19
CA ILE A 1012 8.93 7.88 -1.20
C ILE A 1012 9.29 7.05 -2.43
N HIS A 1013 8.96 7.54 -3.60
CA HIS A 1013 9.29 6.89 -4.86
C HIS A 1013 10.31 7.74 -5.61
N VAL A 1014 11.42 7.13 -5.99
CA VAL A 1014 12.60 7.80 -6.53
C VAL A 1014 12.84 7.28 -7.93
N LYS A 1015 12.91 8.18 -8.91
CA LYS A 1015 13.37 7.87 -10.27
C LYS A 1015 14.84 8.24 -10.40
N VAL A 1016 15.62 7.33 -10.94
CA VAL A 1016 17.06 7.53 -11.14
C VAL A 1016 17.48 7.22 -12.57
N ARG A 1017 18.56 7.86 -13.00
CA ARG A 1017 19.25 7.58 -14.27
C ARG A 1017 20.66 7.10 -13.97
N LYS A 1018 21.12 6.07 -14.66
CA LYS A 1018 22.51 5.61 -14.56
C LYS A 1018 23.46 6.60 -15.23
N THR A 1019 24.54 6.98 -14.55
CA THR A 1019 25.55 7.90 -15.11
C THR A 1019 26.65 7.12 -15.85
N THR A 1020 27.40 7.82 -16.71
CA THR A 1020 28.56 7.26 -17.46
C THR A 1020 29.88 7.36 -16.69
N ALA A 1021 29.86 7.82 -15.44
CA ALA A 1021 31.07 8.04 -14.65
C ALA A 1021 31.72 6.70 -14.22
N GLU A 1022 33.05 6.61 -14.31
CA GLU A 1022 33.80 5.49 -13.76
C GLU A 1022 33.60 5.43 -12.24
N ILE A 1023 33.13 4.27 -11.75
CA ILE A 1023 32.85 4.04 -10.33
C ILE A 1023 34.18 4.00 -9.56
N MET A 1024 34.53 5.10 -8.89
CA MET A 1024 35.61 5.13 -7.90
C MET A 1024 35.12 4.57 -6.57
N ASN A 1025 34.91 3.26 -6.48
CA ASN A 1025 34.69 2.63 -5.17
C ASN A 1025 36.05 2.40 -4.50
N GLU A 1026 36.38 3.19 -3.47
CA GLU A 1026 37.45 2.83 -2.53
C GLU A 1026 37.07 1.49 -1.89
N LYS A 1027 37.79 0.44 -2.26
CA LYS A 1027 37.63 -0.88 -1.67
C LYS A 1027 38.01 -0.84 -0.19
N ASP A 1028 37.22 -1.52 0.64
CA ASP A 1028 37.59 -1.71 2.04
C ASP A 1028 38.55 -2.89 2.16
N ASP A 1029 39.85 -2.60 2.29
CA ASP A 1029 40.91 -3.61 2.42
C ASP A 1029 40.95 -4.28 3.82
N ARG A 1030 40.02 -3.94 4.72
CA ARG A 1030 39.89 -4.56 6.05
C ARG A 1030 39.24 -5.94 5.98
N VAL A 1031 39.47 -6.73 7.03
CA VAL A 1031 38.74 -7.98 7.24
C VAL A 1031 37.41 -7.68 7.89
N ASN A 1032 36.33 -7.90 7.14
CA ASN A 1032 34.96 -7.61 7.56
C ASN A 1032 34.34 -8.87 8.18
N VAL A 1033 33.98 -8.81 9.46
CA VAL A 1033 33.46 -9.95 10.24
C VAL A 1033 32.06 -9.66 10.75
N MET A 1034 31.08 -10.48 10.42
CA MET A 1034 29.72 -10.39 10.96
C MET A 1034 29.50 -11.36 12.13
N VAL A 1035 28.82 -10.90 13.17
CA VAL A 1035 28.43 -11.71 14.33
C VAL A 1035 26.93 -11.58 14.56
N VAL A 1036 26.23 -12.71 14.65
CA VAL A 1036 24.80 -12.78 14.98
C VAL A 1036 24.65 -13.17 16.44
N VAL A 1037 24.01 -12.32 17.25
CA VAL A 1037 23.92 -12.47 18.71
C VAL A 1037 22.47 -12.65 19.14
N HIS A 1038 22.14 -13.85 19.63
CA HIS A 1038 20.84 -14.14 20.25
C HIS A 1038 20.82 -13.75 21.73
N ASP A 1039 19.61 -13.63 22.30
CA ASP A 1039 19.44 -13.36 23.73
C ASP A 1039 20.18 -14.38 24.61
N GLY A 1040 20.99 -13.87 25.54
CA GLY A 1040 21.84 -14.66 26.44
C GLY A 1040 23.19 -15.08 25.86
N GLN A 1041 23.53 -14.68 24.63
CA GLN A 1041 24.83 -14.94 23.99
C GLN A 1041 25.80 -13.74 24.02
N GLU A 1042 25.41 -12.61 24.62
CA GLU A 1042 26.14 -11.34 24.56
C GLU A 1042 27.58 -11.49 25.07
N SER A 1043 27.76 -12.04 26.28
CA SER A 1043 29.09 -12.21 26.86
C SER A 1043 29.95 -13.25 26.13
N VAL A 1044 29.33 -14.21 25.44
CA VAL A 1044 30.05 -15.19 24.59
C VAL A 1044 30.54 -14.50 23.31
N ALA A 1045 29.68 -13.68 22.69
CA ALA A 1045 29.99 -12.91 21.51
C ALA A 1045 31.17 -11.94 21.75
N VAL A 1046 31.15 -11.18 22.85
CA VAL A 1046 32.24 -10.24 23.19
C VAL A 1046 33.58 -10.98 23.32
N LYS A 1047 33.62 -12.09 24.06
CA LYS A 1047 34.85 -12.89 24.22
C LYS A 1047 35.38 -13.43 22.90
N ARG A 1048 34.50 -13.87 22.00
CA ARG A 1048 34.88 -14.37 20.68
C ARG A 1048 35.41 -13.24 19.79
N ILE A 1049 34.76 -12.07 19.79
CA ILE A 1049 35.21 -10.87 19.07
C ILE A 1049 36.61 -10.45 19.53
N GLU A 1050 36.85 -10.39 20.84
CA GLU A 1050 38.18 -10.06 21.38
C GLU A 1050 39.26 -11.06 20.96
N ARG A 1051 38.94 -12.35 20.89
CA ARG A 1051 39.86 -13.40 20.43
C ARG A 1051 40.21 -13.19 18.95
N VAL A 1052 39.20 -13.02 18.10
CA VAL A 1052 39.39 -12.79 16.66
C VAL A 1052 40.16 -11.48 16.40
N LYS A 1053 39.87 -10.43 17.16
CA LYS A 1053 40.64 -9.18 17.09
C LYS A 1053 42.12 -9.39 17.42
N LYS A 1054 42.46 -10.27 18.38
CA LYS A 1054 43.87 -10.61 18.69
C LYS A 1054 44.55 -11.38 17.56
N GLU A 1055 43.82 -12.14 16.75
CA GLU A 1055 44.35 -12.89 15.61
C GLU A 1055 44.58 -11.99 14.38
N ILE A 1056 43.63 -11.09 14.08
CA ILE A 1056 43.65 -10.24 12.86
C ILE A 1056 44.38 -8.90 13.10
N GLY A 1057 44.36 -8.40 14.35
CA GLY A 1057 44.83 -7.06 14.70
C GLY A 1057 43.82 -5.95 14.35
N ASP A 1058 44.31 -4.72 14.24
CA ASP A 1058 43.47 -3.52 14.03
C ASP A 1058 42.89 -3.40 12.61
N LYS A 1059 43.13 -4.40 11.74
CA LYS A 1059 42.53 -4.48 10.40
C LYS A 1059 41.15 -5.12 10.38
N ALA A 1060 40.63 -5.57 11.54
CA ALA A 1060 39.31 -6.17 11.64
C ALA A 1060 38.22 -5.11 11.87
N LYS A 1061 37.14 -5.16 11.09
CA LYS A 1061 35.90 -4.42 11.34
C LYS A 1061 34.77 -5.40 11.62
N PHE A 1062 34.07 -5.20 12.73
CA PHE A 1062 32.99 -6.08 13.16
C PHE A 1062 31.61 -5.51 12.83
N TYR A 1063 30.74 -6.30 12.23
CA TYR A 1063 29.33 -5.99 12.02
C TYR A 1063 28.49 -6.86 12.95
N ILE A 1064 27.69 -6.25 13.81
CA ILE A 1064 26.96 -6.96 14.86
C ILE A 1064 25.48 -6.86 14.59
N LEU A 1065 24.84 -8.00 14.36
CA LEU A 1065 23.39 -8.13 14.26
C LEU A 1065 22.90 -8.84 15.53
N ALA A 1066 22.14 -8.15 16.37
CA ALA A 1066 21.78 -8.65 17.69
C ALA A 1066 20.27 -8.54 17.96
N GLN A 1067 19.72 -9.50 18.70
CA GLN A 1067 18.33 -9.43 19.18
C GLN A 1067 18.14 -8.28 20.19
N ARG A 1068 19.17 -7.96 20.98
CA ARG A 1068 19.19 -6.85 21.94
C ARG A 1068 20.44 -5.98 21.76
N PRO A 1069 20.48 -5.09 20.75
CA PRO A 1069 21.66 -4.27 20.43
C PRO A 1069 22.17 -3.45 21.62
N LYS A 1070 21.27 -2.92 22.46
CA LYS A 1070 21.65 -2.14 23.64
C LYS A 1070 22.44 -2.93 24.68
N LEU A 1071 22.20 -4.23 24.83
CA LEU A 1071 22.93 -5.07 25.79
C LEU A 1071 24.35 -5.33 25.31
N ILE A 1072 24.51 -5.70 24.04
CA ILE A 1072 25.84 -5.97 23.47
C ILE A 1072 26.73 -4.72 23.47
N VAL A 1073 26.16 -3.54 23.21
CA VAL A 1073 26.89 -2.25 23.28
C VAL A 1073 27.44 -1.98 24.68
N ARG A 1074 26.69 -2.33 25.74
CA ARG A 1074 27.13 -2.12 27.13
C ARG A 1074 28.31 -3.01 27.52
N GLU A 1075 28.41 -4.21 26.94
CA GLU A 1075 29.51 -5.14 27.19
C GLU A 1075 30.70 -4.97 26.23
N MET A 1076 30.53 -4.23 25.14
CA MET A 1076 31.55 -4.10 24.10
C MET A 1076 32.74 -3.23 24.55
N PRO A 1077 34.00 -3.70 24.40
CA PRO A 1077 35.17 -2.89 24.71
C PRO A 1077 35.37 -1.74 23.71
N ALA A 1078 35.70 -0.55 24.20
CA ALA A 1078 35.96 0.64 23.37
C ALA A 1078 37.12 0.47 22.35
N SER A 1079 37.96 -0.55 22.50
CA SER A 1079 39.04 -0.82 21.54
C SER A 1079 38.55 -1.46 20.24
N VAL A 1080 37.37 -2.10 20.23
CA VAL A 1080 36.87 -2.84 19.06
C VAL A 1080 36.24 -1.85 18.05
N ASP A 1081 36.65 -1.90 16.78
CA ASP A 1081 35.96 -1.20 15.70
C ASP A 1081 34.75 -2.03 15.25
N TYR A 1082 33.54 -1.57 15.59
CA TYR A 1082 32.31 -2.27 15.27
C TYR A 1082 31.21 -1.33 14.75
N HIS A 1083 30.28 -1.91 14.00
CA HIS A 1083 29.07 -1.29 13.53
C HIS A 1083 27.87 -2.19 13.85
N LEU A 1084 26.81 -1.60 14.40
CA LEU A 1084 25.56 -2.33 14.64
C LEU A 1084 24.77 -2.38 13.34
N LEU A 1085 24.38 -3.58 12.93
CA LEU A 1085 23.48 -3.77 11.80
C LEU A 1085 22.04 -3.69 12.30
N THR A 1086 21.29 -2.72 11.79
CA THR A 1086 19.87 -2.54 12.08
C THR A 1086 19.10 -2.43 10.77
N TYR A 1087 18.05 -3.22 10.62
CA TYR A 1087 17.12 -3.17 9.49
C TYR A 1087 15.79 -3.76 9.97
N THR A 1088 14.68 -3.05 9.73
CA THR A 1088 13.35 -3.55 10.10
C THR A 1088 12.88 -4.56 9.07
N TRP A 1089 11.96 -5.45 9.45
CA TRP A 1089 11.49 -6.48 8.53
C TRP A 1089 10.56 -5.87 7.48
N PRO A 1090 10.85 -5.98 6.16
CA PRO A 1090 10.00 -5.36 5.14
C PRO A 1090 8.59 -5.99 5.09
N LEU A 1091 7.55 -5.17 4.93
CA LEU A 1091 6.14 -5.63 4.89
C LEU A 1091 5.82 -6.58 3.73
N TRP A 1092 6.56 -6.46 2.61
CA TRP A 1092 6.43 -7.33 1.45
C TRP A 1092 7.19 -8.67 1.61
N LEU A 1093 7.96 -8.86 2.67
CA LEU A 1093 8.62 -10.12 2.99
C LEU A 1093 7.79 -10.88 4.04
N ARG A 1094 7.51 -12.18 3.85
CA ARG A 1094 6.62 -12.92 4.78
C ARG A 1094 7.20 -12.87 6.20
N PRO A 1095 6.46 -12.45 7.23
CA PRO A 1095 6.98 -12.32 8.58
C PRO A 1095 7.35 -13.67 9.22
N GLN A 1096 8.22 -13.62 10.21
CA GLN A 1096 8.53 -14.75 11.09
C GLN A 1096 7.76 -14.64 12.39
N ARG A 1097 7.27 -15.77 12.93
CA ARG A 1097 6.49 -15.77 14.18
C ARG A 1097 7.32 -15.40 15.41
N PHE A 1098 8.62 -15.69 15.41
CA PHE A 1098 9.51 -15.50 16.56
C PHE A 1098 10.71 -14.61 16.17
N SER A 1099 11.02 -13.61 17.00
CA SER A 1099 12.11 -12.66 16.77
C SER A 1099 13.48 -13.33 16.58
N ALA A 1100 13.78 -14.42 17.31
CA ALA A 1100 15.00 -15.19 17.10
C ALA A 1100 15.08 -15.81 15.69
N LYS A 1101 13.95 -16.29 15.14
CA LYS A 1101 13.89 -16.81 13.76
C LYS A 1101 13.98 -15.68 12.73
N GLU A 1102 13.38 -14.53 13.04
CA GLU A 1102 13.52 -13.32 12.23
C GLU A 1102 14.98 -12.87 12.14
N LEU A 1103 15.71 -12.84 13.27
CA LEU A 1103 17.14 -12.50 13.31
C LEU A 1103 17.99 -13.44 12.44
N GLU A 1104 17.73 -14.74 12.54
CA GLU A 1104 18.37 -15.76 11.69
C GLU A 1104 18.09 -15.50 10.20
N ALA A 1105 16.86 -15.13 9.86
CA ALA A 1105 16.48 -14.81 8.50
C ALA A 1105 17.12 -13.52 7.98
N LYS A 1106 17.12 -12.46 8.81
CA LYS A 1106 17.79 -11.18 8.54
C LYS A 1106 19.27 -11.37 8.22
N SER A 1107 19.95 -12.28 8.94
CA SER A 1107 21.39 -12.54 8.77
C SER A 1107 21.80 -13.09 7.39
N ILE A 1108 20.85 -13.53 6.57
CA ILE A 1108 21.11 -14.02 5.21
C ILE A 1108 20.32 -13.22 4.17
N LEU A 1109 19.03 -12.96 4.41
CA LEU A 1109 18.13 -12.39 3.40
C LEU A 1109 18.38 -10.91 3.08
N LEU A 1110 19.04 -10.17 3.98
CA LEU A 1110 19.17 -8.71 3.91
C LEU A 1110 20.64 -8.25 3.81
N LEU A 1111 21.56 -9.16 3.48
CA LEU A 1111 22.99 -8.85 3.40
C LEU A 1111 23.33 -7.84 2.30
N ASP A 1112 22.54 -7.79 1.22
CA ASP A 1112 22.71 -6.83 0.13
C ASP A 1112 22.37 -5.39 0.52
N THR A 1113 21.61 -5.18 1.60
CA THR A 1113 21.27 -3.85 2.12
C THR A 1113 22.03 -3.47 3.38
N MET A 1114 22.21 -4.42 4.30
CA MET A 1114 22.91 -4.19 5.57
C MET A 1114 24.42 -4.01 5.41
N VAL A 1115 25.03 -4.64 4.39
CA VAL A 1115 26.48 -4.64 4.21
C VAL A 1115 26.90 -3.60 3.16
N PRO A 1116 27.83 -2.68 3.48
CA PRO A 1116 28.27 -1.65 2.56
C PRO A 1116 28.76 -2.19 1.20
N LYS A 1117 28.49 -1.43 0.13
CA LYS A 1117 28.79 -1.79 -1.27
C LYS A 1117 30.27 -2.07 -1.53
N ASN A 1118 31.18 -1.47 -0.76
CA ASN A 1118 32.63 -1.62 -0.90
C ASN A 1118 33.22 -2.84 -0.18
N VAL A 1119 32.41 -3.64 0.52
CA VAL A 1119 32.83 -4.91 1.14
C VAL A 1119 32.74 -6.03 0.11
N ASP A 1120 33.89 -6.58 -0.30
CA ASP A 1120 33.95 -7.70 -1.26
C ASP A 1120 33.75 -9.07 -0.59
N TYR A 1121 34.18 -9.21 0.68
CA TYR A 1121 34.14 -10.46 1.43
C TYR A 1121 33.65 -10.22 2.86
N LEU A 1122 32.80 -11.13 3.35
CA LEU A 1122 32.26 -11.09 4.71
C LEU A 1122 32.47 -12.44 5.40
N VAL A 1123 33.10 -12.44 6.58
CA VAL A 1123 33.23 -13.65 7.40
C VAL A 1123 32.13 -13.67 8.44
N VAL A 1124 31.29 -14.71 8.46
CA VAL A 1124 30.26 -14.89 9.49
C VAL A 1124 30.82 -15.77 10.59
N LEU A 1125 30.88 -15.21 11.80
CA LEU A 1125 31.48 -15.85 12.96
C LEU A 1125 30.44 -16.68 13.73
N SER A 1126 30.76 -17.94 14.02
CA SER A 1126 29.94 -18.77 14.89
C SER A 1126 30.20 -18.49 16.38
N LEU A 1127 29.14 -18.60 17.18
CA LEU A 1127 29.18 -18.56 18.65
C LEU A 1127 29.03 -19.95 19.29
N THR A 1128 28.78 -21.01 18.51
CA THR A 1128 28.41 -22.34 19.04
C THR A 1128 29.53 -23.37 19.03
N ASP A 1129 30.53 -23.27 18.15
CA ASP A 1129 31.66 -24.22 18.10
C ASP A 1129 33.00 -23.48 18.13
N ASP A 1130 33.81 -23.77 19.16
CA ASP A 1130 35.06 -23.06 19.47
C ASP A 1130 36.30 -23.88 19.06
N SER A 1131 36.13 -25.15 18.65
CA SER A 1131 37.21 -26.15 18.72
C SER A 1131 37.89 -26.54 17.39
N SER A 1132 37.34 -26.14 16.24
CA SER A 1132 37.88 -26.48 14.91
C SER A 1132 37.80 -25.37 13.84
N ASP A 1133 37.35 -24.16 14.19
CA ASP A 1133 37.15 -23.07 13.22
C ASP A 1133 38.44 -22.31 12.90
N THR A 1134 39.20 -22.80 11.91
CA THR A 1134 40.29 -22.07 11.27
C THR A 1134 39.78 -21.34 10.03
N ILE A 1135 39.64 -20.01 10.13
CA ILE A 1135 39.44 -19.13 8.98
C ILE A 1135 40.82 -18.71 8.45
N PRO A 1136 41.09 -18.81 7.14
CA PRO A 1136 42.36 -18.34 6.56
C PRO A 1136 42.33 -16.81 6.41
N TRP A 1137 42.47 -16.09 7.53
CA TRP A 1137 42.33 -14.63 7.60
C TRP A 1137 43.21 -13.85 6.61
N ASN A 1138 44.36 -14.41 6.22
CA ASN A 1138 45.32 -13.77 5.30
C ASN A 1138 45.07 -14.06 3.81
N ASP A 1139 44.20 -15.02 3.46
CA ASP A 1139 43.98 -15.47 2.08
C ASP A 1139 42.50 -15.46 1.67
N ILE A 1140 41.66 -14.65 2.33
CA ILE A 1140 40.22 -14.57 2.02
C ILE A 1140 39.96 -14.20 0.54
N ALA A 1141 40.88 -13.46 -0.07
CA ALA A 1141 40.75 -13.03 -1.47
C ALA A 1141 40.90 -14.17 -2.50
N SER A 1142 41.40 -15.35 -2.12
CA SER A 1142 41.51 -16.50 -3.04
C SER A 1142 40.17 -17.16 -3.34
N PHE A 1143 39.13 -16.88 -2.54
CA PHE A 1143 37.80 -17.44 -2.67
C PHE A 1143 36.94 -16.69 -3.72
N SER A 1144 37.10 -16.96 -5.02
CA SER A 1144 36.41 -16.22 -6.10
C SER A 1144 35.16 -16.88 -6.71
N ASP A 1145 35.08 -18.21 -6.67
CA ASP A 1145 34.23 -18.99 -7.58
C ASP A 1145 32.81 -19.25 -7.08
N ALA A 1146 32.59 -19.18 -5.76
CA ALA A 1146 31.29 -19.45 -5.13
C ALA A 1146 30.80 -18.26 -4.30
N VAL A 1147 29.52 -18.28 -3.93
CA VAL A 1147 28.94 -17.27 -3.04
C VAL A 1147 29.25 -17.60 -1.59
N PHE A 1148 29.06 -18.86 -1.19
CA PHE A 1148 29.33 -19.33 0.16
C PHE A 1148 30.52 -20.31 0.18
N TYR A 1149 31.36 -20.17 1.19
CA TYR A 1149 32.44 -21.11 1.50
C TYR A 1149 32.21 -21.69 2.89
N LEU A 1150 31.70 -22.93 2.93
CA LEU A 1150 31.15 -23.59 4.10
C LEU A 1150 31.84 -24.91 4.37
N LYS A 1151 31.87 -25.35 5.63
CA LYS A 1151 32.33 -26.71 5.96
C LYS A 1151 31.26 -27.74 5.60
N PRO A 1152 31.60 -28.84 4.88
CA PRO A 1152 30.68 -29.94 4.66
C PRO A 1152 30.28 -30.59 5.99
N ALA A 1153 28.97 -30.84 6.17
CA ALA A 1153 28.48 -31.50 7.37
C ALA A 1153 28.86 -32.98 7.36
N LYS A 1154 29.44 -33.48 8.46
CA LYS A 1154 29.74 -34.91 8.63
C LYS A 1154 28.43 -35.68 8.82
N THR A 1155 28.01 -36.45 7.81
CA THR A 1155 26.80 -37.28 7.86
C THR A 1155 27.00 -38.42 8.86
N LYS A 1156 26.23 -38.40 9.96
CA LYS A 1156 26.21 -39.47 10.98
C LYS A 1156 24.89 -40.25 10.90
N GLU A 1157 24.85 -41.42 11.53
CA GLU A 1157 23.61 -42.17 11.70
C GLU A 1157 22.63 -41.34 12.55
N GLY A 1158 21.46 -41.00 11.98
CA GLY A 1158 20.48 -40.10 12.61
C GLY A 1158 20.49 -38.64 12.13
N SER A 1159 21.44 -38.22 11.28
CA SER A 1159 21.39 -36.88 10.64
C SER A 1159 20.08 -36.69 9.86
N TYR A 1160 19.35 -35.59 10.11
CA TYR A 1160 18.03 -35.39 9.50
C TYR A 1160 18.10 -35.27 7.97
N TRP A 1161 19.22 -34.80 7.42
CA TRP A 1161 19.46 -34.73 5.98
C TRP A 1161 19.76 -36.10 5.34
N ASN A 1162 19.96 -37.16 6.13
CA ASN A 1162 20.18 -38.53 5.65
C ASN A 1162 18.86 -39.33 5.47
N PHE A 1163 17.71 -38.67 5.59
CA PHE A 1163 16.38 -39.28 5.40
C PHE A 1163 15.45 -38.37 4.56
N GLY A 1164 14.32 -38.92 4.12
CA GLY A 1164 13.21 -38.16 3.55
C GLY A 1164 13.56 -37.34 2.29
N TYR A 1165 13.13 -36.07 2.30
CA TYR A 1165 13.33 -35.12 1.21
C TYR A 1165 14.82 -34.85 0.95
N TRP A 1166 15.59 -34.50 1.99
CA TRP A 1166 16.99 -34.11 1.86
C TRP A 1166 17.85 -35.20 1.24
N LYS A 1167 17.71 -36.45 1.70
CA LYS A 1167 18.46 -37.57 1.11
C LYS A 1167 18.20 -37.69 -0.38
N LYS A 1168 16.92 -37.64 -0.80
CA LYS A 1168 16.53 -37.75 -2.20
C LYS A 1168 17.04 -36.57 -3.02
N TYR A 1169 16.96 -35.35 -2.48
CA TYR A 1169 17.41 -34.13 -3.15
C TYR A 1169 18.94 -34.14 -3.35
N LEU A 1170 19.69 -34.38 -2.28
CA LEU A 1170 21.16 -34.41 -2.31
C LEU A 1170 21.70 -35.52 -3.22
N GLN A 1171 21.13 -36.73 -3.15
CA GLN A 1171 21.53 -37.84 -4.04
C GLN A 1171 21.18 -37.60 -5.51
N LYS A 1172 20.04 -36.96 -5.78
CA LYS A 1172 19.60 -36.70 -7.17
C LYS A 1172 20.55 -35.75 -7.90
N TYR A 1173 21.12 -34.78 -7.20
CA TYR A 1173 21.97 -33.74 -7.77
C TYR A 1173 23.44 -33.86 -7.40
N ASP A 1174 23.83 -34.94 -6.70
CA ASP A 1174 25.19 -35.20 -6.21
C ASP A 1174 25.77 -34.03 -5.39
N LEU A 1175 24.96 -33.54 -4.45
CA LEU A 1175 25.28 -32.38 -3.61
C LEU A 1175 25.61 -32.79 -2.17
N PRO A 1176 26.64 -32.20 -1.54
CA PRO A 1176 26.86 -32.33 -0.11
C PRO A 1176 25.90 -31.44 0.69
N PHE A 1177 25.65 -31.81 1.94
CA PHE A 1177 24.99 -30.92 2.90
C PHE A 1177 26.05 -30.11 3.64
N TYR A 1178 25.88 -28.79 3.71
CA TYR A 1178 26.81 -27.88 4.39
C TYR A 1178 26.27 -27.44 5.74
N ASP A 1179 27.17 -27.28 6.71
CA ASP A 1179 26.85 -26.77 8.04
C ASP A 1179 27.03 -25.24 8.11
N LEU A 1180 26.04 -24.54 8.67
CA LEU A 1180 26.08 -23.10 8.93
C LEU A 1180 26.23 -22.78 10.43
N SER A 1181 26.43 -23.81 11.27
CA SER A 1181 26.74 -23.66 12.69
C SER A 1181 28.22 -23.39 12.97
N SER A 1182 29.08 -23.58 11.99
CA SER A 1182 30.51 -23.21 12.01
C SER A 1182 30.72 -21.82 11.39
N SER A 1183 31.88 -21.20 11.59
CA SER A 1183 32.24 -19.93 10.95
C SER A 1183 32.50 -20.13 9.45
N TYR A 1184 32.11 -19.15 8.62
CA TYR A 1184 32.15 -19.29 7.16
C TYR A 1184 32.38 -17.98 6.42
N ILE A 1185 32.66 -18.04 5.11
CA ILE A 1185 32.96 -16.88 4.28
C ILE A 1185 31.86 -16.70 3.23
N ILE A 1186 31.45 -15.45 3.01
CA ILE A 1186 30.56 -15.02 1.93
C ILE A 1186 31.33 -14.10 0.99
N ASN A 1187 31.35 -14.46 -0.29
CA ASN A 1187 31.84 -13.60 -1.37
C ASN A 1187 30.72 -12.63 -1.77
N MET A 1188 30.74 -11.44 -1.18
CA MET A 1188 29.75 -10.38 -1.41
C MET A 1188 29.82 -9.82 -2.83
N LYS A 1189 30.98 -9.86 -3.48
CA LYS A 1189 31.10 -9.48 -4.90
C LYS A 1189 30.30 -10.43 -5.79
N LYS A 1190 30.48 -11.75 -5.62
CA LYS A 1190 29.72 -12.76 -6.36
C LYS A 1190 28.24 -12.75 -6.00
N TRP A 1191 27.93 -12.54 -4.72
CA TRP A 1191 26.55 -12.36 -4.23
C TRP A 1191 25.79 -11.29 -5.02
N ARG A 1192 26.41 -10.12 -5.21
CA ARG A 1192 25.83 -9.00 -5.96
C ARG A 1192 25.78 -9.27 -7.46
N GLU A 1193 26.82 -9.89 -8.03
CA GLU A 1193 26.90 -10.23 -9.46
C GLU A 1193 25.73 -11.12 -9.91
N ILE A 1194 25.36 -12.12 -9.10
CA ILE A 1194 24.29 -13.07 -9.44
C ILE A 1194 22.94 -12.73 -8.80
N ASP A 1195 22.83 -11.59 -8.11
CA ASP A 1195 21.62 -11.18 -7.38
C ASP A 1195 21.11 -12.28 -6.42
N ALA A 1196 22.04 -12.81 -5.61
CA ALA A 1196 21.79 -13.91 -4.69
C ALA A 1196 20.73 -13.54 -3.63
N GLY A 1197 20.73 -12.29 -3.16
CA GLY A 1197 19.76 -11.79 -2.18
C GLY A 1197 18.30 -11.93 -2.65
N THR A 1198 18.00 -11.46 -3.87
CA THR A 1198 16.66 -11.61 -4.46
C THR A 1198 16.28 -13.08 -4.65
N SER A 1199 17.22 -13.89 -5.13
CA SER A 1199 17.00 -15.34 -5.28
C SER A 1199 16.67 -16.03 -3.96
N LEU A 1200 17.37 -15.67 -2.88
CA LEU A 1200 17.13 -16.20 -1.54
C LEU A 1200 15.79 -15.74 -0.96
N ARG A 1201 15.42 -14.46 -1.12
CA ARG A 1201 14.11 -13.94 -0.68
C ARG A 1201 12.95 -14.61 -1.40
N LEU A 1202 13.03 -14.77 -2.72
CA LEU A 1202 12.02 -15.49 -3.51
C LEU A 1202 11.90 -16.96 -3.09
N HIS A 1203 13.03 -17.62 -2.85
CA HIS A 1203 13.04 -19.01 -2.38
C HIS A 1203 12.49 -19.15 -0.96
N TYR A 1204 12.81 -18.20 -0.09
CA TYR A 1204 12.22 -18.08 1.25
C TYR A 1204 10.69 -17.94 1.17
N HIS A 1205 10.14 -17.12 0.28
CA HIS A 1205 8.69 -17.01 0.09
C HIS A 1205 8.03 -18.34 -0.31
N LEU A 1206 8.73 -19.18 -1.08
CA LEU A 1206 8.25 -20.51 -1.46
C LEU A 1206 8.23 -21.47 -0.27
N LEU A 1207 9.32 -21.52 0.50
CA LEU A 1207 9.48 -22.44 1.63
C LEU A 1207 8.62 -22.05 2.84
N SER A 1208 8.61 -20.77 3.19
CA SER A 1208 7.90 -20.22 4.36
C SER A 1208 6.37 -20.38 4.32
N LYS A 1209 5.79 -20.90 3.21
CA LYS A 1209 4.36 -21.24 3.14
C LYS A 1209 4.00 -22.37 4.12
N SER A 1210 4.97 -23.22 4.43
CA SER A 1210 4.81 -24.32 5.38
C SER A 1210 5.60 -24.00 6.64
N PHE A 1211 4.95 -24.04 7.80
CA PHE A 1211 5.60 -23.79 9.09
C PHE A 1211 6.66 -24.85 9.46
N ILE A 1212 6.67 -26.01 8.80
CA ILE A 1212 7.64 -27.10 9.02
C ILE A 1212 8.87 -26.93 8.10
N SER A 1213 8.72 -26.17 7.02
CA SER A 1213 9.80 -25.89 6.08
C SER A 1213 10.66 -24.78 6.67
N LEU A 1214 11.93 -25.06 7.01
CA LEU A 1214 12.91 -24.18 7.68
C LEU A 1214 13.02 -24.31 9.22
N ASN A 1215 12.97 -25.54 9.75
CA ASN A 1215 13.29 -25.78 11.17
C ASN A 1215 14.71 -25.29 11.53
N ASN A 1216 15.71 -25.62 10.71
CA ASN A 1216 17.05 -25.02 10.81
C ASN A 1216 17.20 -23.96 9.71
N PHE A 1217 16.69 -22.77 9.99
CA PHE A 1217 16.47 -21.72 9.00
C PHE A 1217 17.65 -21.51 8.04
N ARG A 1218 18.84 -21.19 8.58
CA ARG A 1218 20.01 -20.86 7.75
C ARG A 1218 20.43 -22.04 6.89
N ALA A 1219 20.61 -23.21 7.50
CA ALA A 1219 21.10 -24.38 6.80
C ALA A 1219 20.09 -24.88 5.76
N ASP A 1220 18.80 -24.94 6.10
CA ASP A 1220 17.78 -25.45 5.20
C ASP A 1220 17.57 -24.50 4.01
N LEU A 1221 17.61 -23.19 4.22
CA LEU A 1221 17.46 -22.20 3.15
C LEU A 1221 18.62 -22.27 2.15
N VAL A 1222 19.86 -22.24 2.65
CA VAL A 1222 21.07 -22.21 1.80
C VAL A 1222 21.29 -23.54 1.08
N ASN A 1223 21.11 -24.67 1.77
CA ASN A 1223 21.30 -25.99 1.16
C ASN A 1223 20.21 -26.37 0.14
N SER A 1224 19.03 -25.74 0.18
CA SER A 1224 17.96 -26.04 -0.78
C SER A 1224 18.07 -25.25 -2.09
N ILE A 1225 18.98 -24.27 -2.16
CA ILE A 1225 19.19 -23.41 -3.35
C ILE A 1225 20.58 -23.56 -3.99
N GLN A 1226 21.38 -24.57 -3.61
CA GLN A 1226 22.78 -24.73 -4.07
C GLN A 1226 22.95 -24.68 -5.60
N LEU A 1227 21.96 -25.16 -6.36
CA LEU A 1227 21.97 -25.15 -7.82
C LEU A 1227 21.92 -23.75 -8.44
N LYS A 1228 21.41 -22.75 -7.72
CA LYS A 1228 21.34 -21.36 -8.18
C LYS A 1228 22.34 -20.46 -7.45
N VAL A 1229 22.58 -20.72 -6.16
CA VAL A 1229 23.53 -19.97 -5.34
C VAL A 1229 24.67 -20.93 -4.97
N PRO A 1230 25.81 -20.86 -5.68
CA PRO A 1230 26.89 -21.82 -5.53
C PRO A 1230 27.51 -21.81 -4.12
N ILE A 1231 27.81 -23.01 -3.62
CA ILE A 1231 28.52 -23.24 -2.37
C ILE A 1231 29.78 -24.06 -2.67
N ALA A 1232 30.92 -23.62 -2.14
CA ALA A 1232 32.17 -24.36 -2.17
C ALA A 1232 32.58 -24.80 -0.74
N PRO A 1233 33.36 -25.88 -0.61
CA PRO A 1233 33.93 -26.27 0.67
C PRO A 1233 34.98 -25.26 1.15
N LEU A 1234 34.97 -24.96 2.44
CA LEU A 1234 36.06 -24.26 3.11
C LEU A 1234 37.13 -25.31 3.46
N GLU A 1235 38.22 -25.39 2.67
CA GLU A 1235 39.28 -26.38 2.87
C GLU A 1235 40.01 -26.16 4.22
N GLU A 1236 40.19 -27.24 4.99
CA GLU A 1236 41.27 -27.30 5.98
C GLU A 1236 42.55 -27.56 5.18
N HIS A 1237 43.51 -26.64 5.18
CA HIS A 1237 44.86 -26.97 4.74
C HIS A 1237 45.41 -28.06 5.66
N THR A 1238 45.20 -29.33 5.30
CA THR A 1238 46.11 -30.39 5.71
C THR A 1238 47.35 -30.20 4.87
N ASP A 1239 48.47 -29.87 5.52
CA ASP A 1239 49.81 -30.01 4.98
C ASP A 1239 50.04 -31.47 4.54
N GLU A 1240 49.49 -31.88 3.40
CA GLU A 1240 50.05 -33.00 2.65
C GLU A 1240 51.33 -32.48 2.01
N LEU A 1241 52.39 -32.63 2.79
CA LEU A 1241 53.76 -32.77 2.31
C LEU A 1241 53.73 -33.46 0.94
N PHE A 1242 54.28 -32.77 -0.05
CA PHE A 1242 54.76 -33.35 -1.29
C PHE A 1242 55.69 -34.53 -0.96
N GLU A 1243 55.16 -35.73 -0.79
CA GLU A 1243 55.87 -36.95 -1.15
C GLU A 1243 55.60 -37.18 -2.64
N GLN A 1244 56.47 -36.59 -3.45
CA GLN A 1244 56.87 -37.24 -4.69
C GLN A 1244 57.33 -38.64 -4.31
N ASP A 1245 56.59 -39.67 -4.71
CA ASP A 1245 57.21 -40.93 -5.12
C ASP A 1245 56.32 -41.69 -6.12
N GLU A 1246 57.00 -42.00 -7.24
CA GLU A 1246 56.71 -42.86 -8.37
C GLU A 1246 55.57 -43.90 -8.25
N LEU A 1247 54.55 -43.80 -9.15
CA LEU A 1247 54.26 -44.77 -10.24
C LEU A 1247 52.99 -44.43 -11.04
#